data_AF-C4Z650-F1
#
_entry.id   AF-C4Z650-F1
#
_cell.length_a   1.000
_cell.length_b   1.000
_cell.length_c   1.000
_cell.angle_alpha   90.00
_cell.angle_beta   90.00
_cell.angle_gamma   90.00
#
_symmetry.space_group_name_H-M   'P 1'
#
loop_
_entity.id
_entity.type
_entity.pdbx_description
1 polymer ?
#
loop_
_entity_poly.entity_id
_entity_poly.type
_entity_poly.pdbx_seq_one_letter_code
_entity_poly.pdbx_strand_id
1 'polypeptide(L)'
;MSDNNKYIPYKLETHLTEICGEDPIYVNLLDSWHINKKTCLNLLSDVVFNYPHYTKHDISHSEAIITNIEMLLGEEAIRSLSPTDTWLLLNAAYLHDLGMVIDNKIIEQNWETQEFQDYLHRLENSNDSSLSESAKYINSLEKNLKDNKDVRAWPVRVRKAVTIIIADYYRSGHAKESQNYIQNMKNRLHIDLEYNGLIQHRLILLLSDIAYMHNESSMKILELDYNTNGFNADYAHPRFVALMLRMGDLLDADNNRFNLGNEIIFGEIPNSSQNHLKKHMSTRHILITPDKIEYRADCAEAEVYRETRNFLTWLKEEVEFWALNWKDIMPENINGSAPKLGKCELLLKGVPDIQGLSDLRFSMSSEKAFEIIEGANIYDDNFIFLREVIQNALDACKIRMWRDISEGHYKSWIKNKVDSSLQPYDINQKVMNNYGVEINLTKYDKHNIKIIIKDNGIGISIPQFKKICNVGESYSNDKAKKNEISGMPKWLKPTAGFGIGLQSVFLVADYFEIYSKADNEEGIYARVESGRKKGYVQLSKSNKLKHQGTEIHVIISKELQYRYSYNSKTSEYIENKYDPFAYEIDPIYYRIWDELRENVNGTYFPIKLKFDGKEIDTIIGKGFEQLEEKPSDGRYNYSINNYGMKLWDNDTNTSFYIKLNEYNENYIEQFFFKGMSVKTDSIFGIKGFALKVDFYGLDTKKTLSLDRKRIRREAYNDIQIIIDNAFKFYKKKIKDLIFKENNIKEKNLYNQIYVLWCSYDLKEKKELLDNNKQIFDCITKTVRVIKNIDNRYSEDEMDFKNIMNDLNNVAFIYNIHDYEEHSSLHGDLVLKTNEIIQVLNNSESECKFKVIVVDRDFYALFKSEFCSNIQIIQKDDNIVYLKSYSDENKKLPGVLDENTKDSILRDLVVKNNSPDIIHEFYDGMLRRFILGIDEYPSILSREVPFGIGGDWHRSKGYIISPVTSIQWEKYALLSKEQFIESISNSEEFQRLVKYVYEHQLDKCNNSQEKIREEYIRLIGDIYDACSK
;
A
#
# COMPACT_ATOMS: atom_id res chain seq x y z
N MET A 1 46.70 -17.84 -70.74
CA MET A 1 46.46 -18.78 -69.64
C MET A 1 46.69 -18.03 -68.33
N SER A 2 45.63 -17.77 -67.58
CA SER A 2 45.64 -17.53 -66.14
C SER A 2 44.21 -17.72 -65.66
N ASP A 3 43.96 -18.85 -65.02
CA ASP A 3 42.66 -19.30 -64.56
C ASP A 3 42.03 -18.28 -63.61
N ASN A 4 40.82 -17.82 -63.96
CA ASN A 4 39.89 -17.20 -63.04
C ASN A 4 39.39 -18.29 -62.08
N ASN A 5 40.19 -18.66 -61.09
CA ASN A 5 39.71 -19.45 -59.96
C ASN A 5 38.70 -18.59 -59.20
N LYS A 6 37.41 -18.89 -59.38
CA LYS A 6 36.36 -18.43 -58.46
C LYS A 6 36.74 -18.89 -57.06
N TYR A 7 36.96 -17.95 -56.15
CA TYR A 7 37.09 -18.26 -54.73
C TYR A 7 35.74 -18.79 -54.24
N ILE A 8 35.70 -20.07 -53.91
CA ILE A 8 34.54 -20.72 -53.27
C ILE A 8 34.92 -20.89 -51.80
N PRO A 9 34.27 -20.19 -50.87
CA PRO A 9 34.61 -20.26 -49.46
C PRO A 9 34.43 -21.68 -48.93
N TYR A 10 35.35 -22.13 -48.08
CA TYR A 10 35.25 -23.44 -47.42
C TYR A 10 34.19 -23.41 -46.31
N LYS A 11 33.16 -24.24 -46.44
CA LYS A 11 31.91 -24.20 -45.64
C LYS A 11 31.78 -25.39 -44.70
N LEU A 12 30.90 -25.28 -43.70
CA LEU A 12 30.65 -26.36 -42.72
C LEU A 12 30.12 -27.64 -43.38
N GLU A 13 29.19 -27.52 -44.34
CA GLU A 13 28.67 -28.69 -45.07
C GLU A 13 29.73 -29.35 -45.95
N THR A 14 30.59 -28.54 -46.59
CA THR A 14 31.72 -29.03 -47.38
C THR A 14 32.70 -29.77 -46.47
N HIS A 15 33.00 -29.21 -45.31
CA HIS A 15 33.89 -29.82 -44.33
C HIS A 15 33.36 -31.17 -43.83
N LEU A 16 32.08 -31.25 -43.45
CA LEU A 16 31.47 -32.53 -43.03
C LEU A 16 31.51 -33.57 -44.15
N THR A 17 31.25 -33.16 -45.40
CA THR A 17 31.26 -34.07 -46.56
C THR A 17 32.66 -34.62 -46.83
N GLU A 18 33.69 -33.76 -46.80
CA GLU A 18 35.07 -34.17 -47.04
C GLU A 18 35.60 -35.06 -45.91
N ILE A 19 35.44 -34.66 -44.64
CA ILE A 19 36.00 -35.40 -43.50
C ILE A 19 35.34 -36.77 -43.31
N CYS A 20 34.02 -36.88 -43.54
CA CYS A 20 33.31 -38.16 -43.53
C CYS A 20 33.60 -39.02 -44.78
N GLY A 21 34.02 -38.40 -45.89
CA GLY A 21 34.44 -39.09 -47.10
C GLY A 21 35.86 -39.65 -47.00
N GLU A 22 36.74 -38.97 -46.26
CA GLU A 22 38.12 -39.41 -45.98
C GLU A 22 38.17 -40.56 -44.96
N ASP A 23 37.30 -40.53 -43.94
CA ASP A 23 37.18 -41.59 -42.94
C ASP A 23 35.74 -42.16 -42.88
N PRO A 24 35.50 -43.35 -43.50
CA PRO A 24 34.19 -44.00 -43.54
C PRO A 24 33.57 -44.29 -42.18
N ILE A 25 34.35 -44.22 -41.10
CA ILE A 25 33.84 -44.37 -39.74
C ILE A 25 32.77 -43.33 -39.42
N TYR A 26 32.85 -42.12 -39.99
CA TYR A 26 31.92 -41.02 -39.71
C TYR A 26 30.76 -40.90 -40.71
N VAL A 27 30.59 -41.85 -41.64
CA VAL A 27 29.56 -41.76 -42.70
C VAL A 27 28.14 -41.58 -42.16
N ASN A 28 27.83 -42.18 -41.00
CA ASN A 28 26.53 -42.05 -40.34
C ASN A 28 26.21 -40.59 -39.95
N LEU A 29 27.21 -39.76 -39.63
CA LEU A 29 26.99 -38.34 -39.34
C LEU A 29 26.53 -37.60 -40.61
N LEU A 30 27.18 -37.85 -41.74
CA LEU A 30 26.82 -37.22 -43.02
C LEU A 30 25.42 -37.66 -43.50
N ASP A 31 25.13 -38.95 -43.43
CA ASP A 31 23.82 -39.50 -43.83
C ASP A 31 22.69 -38.96 -42.95
N SER A 32 22.89 -38.95 -41.62
CA SER A 32 21.91 -38.40 -40.68
C SER A 32 21.70 -36.90 -40.90
N TRP A 33 22.75 -36.13 -41.20
CA TRP A 33 22.63 -34.72 -41.54
C TRP A 33 21.75 -34.50 -42.78
N HIS A 34 22.00 -35.23 -43.87
CA HIS A 34 21.21 -35.09 -45.09
C HIS A 34 19.72 -35.38 -44.87
N ILE A 35 19.40 -36.40 -44.07
CA ILE A 35 18.02 -36.74 -43.75
C ILE A 35 17.40 -35.69 -42.80
N ASN A 36 18.14 -35.25 -41.77
CA ASN A 36 17.69 -34.24 -40.81
C ASN A 36 17.37 -32.91 -41.51
N LYS A 37 18.27 -32.42 -42.36
CA LYS A 37 18.09 -31.17 -43.13
C LYS A 37 16.81 -31.22 -43.96
N LYS A 38 16.58 -32.31 -44.70
CA LYS A 38 15.39 -32.48 -45.54
C LYS A 38 14.10 -32.61 -44.71
N THR A 39 14.18 -33.22 -43.53
CA THR A 39 13.02 -33.40 -42.65
C THR A 39 12.64 -32.08 -41.97
N CYS A 40 13.63 -31.35 -41.46
CA CYS A 40 13.40 -30.05 -40.80
C CYS A 40 12.86 -28.99 -41.77
N LEU A 41 13.22 -29.08 -43.07
CA LEU A 41 12.70 -28.20 -44.12
C LEU A 41 11.17 -28.08 -44.09
N ASN A 42 10.47 -29.20 -43.96
CA ASN A 42 9.01 -29.22 -43.97
C ASN A 42 8.41 -28.73 -42.65
N LEU A 43 9.08 -29.00 -41.52
CA LEU A 43 8.59 -28.60 -40.19
C LEU A 43 8.74 -27.10 -39.97
N LEU A 44 9.90 -26.53 -40.29
CA LEU A 44 10.16 -25.10 -40.08
C LEU A 44 9.29 -24.22 -40.98
N SER A 45 8.86 -24.70 -42.15
CA SER A 45 7.90 -23.96 -42.99
C SER A 45 6.54 -23.76 -42.32
N ASP A 46 6.18 -24.59 -41.34
CA ASP A 46 4.89 -24.51 -40.64
C ASP A 46 4.89 -23.48 -39.50
N VAL A 47 6.05 -22.93 -39.11
CA VAL A 47 6.14 -21.88 -38.07
C VAL A 47 5.25 -20.67 -38.43
N VAL A 48 5.13 -20.36 -39.72
CA VAL A 48 4.32 -19.23 -40.22
C VAL A 48 2.84 -19.32 -39.84
N PHE A 49 2.28 -20.51 -39.56
CA PHE A 49 0.87 -20.66 -39.23
C PHE A 49 0.49 -19.96 -37.93
N ASN A 50 1.36 -20.04 -36.91
CA ASN A 50 1.13 -19.42 -35.59
C ASN A 50 1.89 -18.09 -35.44
N TYR A 51 2.88 -17.83 -36.29
CA TYR A 51 3.73 -16.63 -36.21
C TYR A 51 3.73 -15.79 -37.50
N PRO A 52 2.58 -15.51 -38.14
CA PRO A 52 2.53 -14.84 -39.45
C PRO A 52 3.01 -13.38 -39.41
N HIS A 53 3.04 -12.76 -38.23
CA HIS A 53 3.41 -11.37 -38.01
C HIS A 53 4.85 -11.19 -37.48
N TYR A 54 5.61 -12.29 -37.35
CA TYR A 54 7.00 -12.28 -36.93
C TYR A 54 7.97 -12.39 -38.11
N THR A 55 9.27 -12.32 -37.81
CA THR A 55 10.35 -12.67 -38.74
C THR A 55 10.17 -14.10 -39.27
N LYS A 56 10.74 -14.38 -40.44
CA LYS A 56 10.87 -15.74 -40.97
C LYS A 56 11.77 -16.53 -40.02
N HIS A 57 11.28 -17.68 -39.58
CA HIS A 57 12.04 -18.71 -38.89
C HIS A 57 11.95 -20.02 -39.71
N ASP A 58 11.97 -19.86 -41.05
CA ASP A 58 12.01 -20.96 -42.01
C ASP A 58 13.47 -21.32 -42.34
N ILE A 59 13.68 -22.15 -43.35
CA ILE A 59 15.02 -22.61 -43.72
C ILE A 59 16.00 -21.50 -44.04
N SER A 60 15.52 -20.36 -44.57
CA SER A 60 16.40 -19.23 -44.89
C SER A 60 17.06 -18.65 -43.64
N HIS A 61 16.40 -18.75 -42.49
CA HIS A 61 16.94 -18.35 -41.20
C HIS A 61 18.08 -19.30 -40.76
N SER A 62 17.85 -20.61 -40.79
CA SER A 62 18.90 -21.59 -40.45
C SER A 62 20.13 -21.48 -41.36
N GLU A 63 19.93 -21.22 -42.66
CA GLU A 63 21.02 -20.99 -43.61
C GLU A 63 21.79 -19.69 -43.33
N ALA A 64 21.09 -18.62 -42.90
CA ALA A 64 21.71 -17.37 -42.48
C ALA A 64 22.55 -17.55 -41.20
N ILE A 65 22.03 -18.28 -40.20
CA ILE A 65 22.77 -18.65 -38.98
C ILE A 65 24.07 -19.37 -39.33
N ILE A 66 23.98 -20.43 -40.16
CA ILE A 66 25.16 -21.19 -40.59
C ILE A 66 26.15 -20.28 -41.31
N THR A 67 25.68 -19.41 -42.21
CA THR A 67 26.54 -18.46 -42.93
C THR A 67 27.25 -17.49 -41.96
N ASN A 68 26.54 -16.98 -40.95
CA ASN A 68 27.12 -16.10 -39.93
C ASN A 68 28.18 -16.83 -39.10
N ILE A 69 27.93 -18.08 -38.71
CA ILE A 69 28.91 -18.94 -38.03
C ILE A 69 30.14 -19.17 -38.92
N GLU A 70 29.94 -19.50 -40.20
CA GLU A 70 31.03 -19.68 -41.17
C GLU A 70 31.89 -18.42 -41.29
N MET A 71 31.27 -17.23 -41.31
CA MET A 71 31.98 -15.95 -41.35
C MET A 71 32.72 -15.62 -40.05
N LEU A 72 32.18 -16.01 -38.90
CA LEU A 72 32.83 -15.85 -37.58
C LEU A 72 34.04 -16.77 -37.40
N LEU A 73 33.94 -18.02 -37.88
CA LEU A 73 35.02 -19.00 -37.75
C LEU A 73 36.13 -18.77 -38.80
N GLY A 74 35.74 -18.49 -40.05
CA GLY A 74 36.67 -18.50 -41.18
C GLY A 74 37.13 -19.92 -41.55
N GLU A 75 37.77 -20.05 -42.71
CA GLU A 75 38.08 -21.36 -43.29
C GLU A 75 39.06 -22.19 -42.43
N GLU A 76 40.04 -21.55 -41.80
CA GLU A 76 41.07 -22.24 -41.00
C GLU A 76 40.47 -22.90 -39.75
N ALA A 77 39.58 -22.19 -39.05
CA ALA A 77 38.88 -22.75 -37.90
C ALA A 77 37.91 -23.84 -38.32
N ILE A 78 37.16 -23.65 -39.42
CA ILE A 78 36.24 -24.68 -39.96
C ILE A 78 36.99 -25.98 -40.28
N ARG A 79 38.16 -25.90 -40.92
CA ARG A 79 38.99 -27.09 -41.23
C ARG A 79 39.52 -27.81 -40.00
N SER A 80 39.55 -27.12 -38.86
CA SER A 80 40.03 -27.66 -37.59
C SER A 80 38.92 -28.32 -36.77
N LEU A 81 37.66 -28.23 -37.18
CA LEU A 81 36.55 -28.83 -36.44
C LEU A 81 36.58 -30.37 -36.50
N SER A 82 36.04 -31.00 -35.46
CA SER A 82 35.76 -32.44 -35.52
C SER A 82 34.53 -32.71 -36.39
N PRO A 83 34.39 -33.93 -36.95
CA PRO A 83 33.15 -34.35 -37.59
C PRO A 83 31.92 -34.14 -36.70
N THR A 84 32.05 -34.43 -35.41
CA THR A 84 30.93 -34.30 -34.45
C THR A 84 30.57 -32.85 -34.16
N ASP A 85 31.54 -31.95 -33.97
CA ASP A 85 31.25 -30.52 -33.77
C ASP A 85 30.55 -29.91 -34.98
N THR A 86 31.02 -30.28 -36.18
CA THR A 86 30.43 -29.82 -37.44
C THR A 86 29.00 -30.33 -37.59
N TRP A 87 28.77 -31.61 -37.27
CA TRP A 87 27.43 -32.20 -37.27
C TRP A 87 26.51 -31.53 -36.25
N LEU A 88 26.99 -31.24 -35.03
CA LEU A 88 26.22 -30.56 -33.98
C LEU A 88 25.84 -29.14 -34.39
N LEU A 89 26.77 -28.34 -34.94
CA LEU A 89 26.50 -26.98 -35.41
C LEU A 89 25.40 -26.95 -36.48
N LEU A 90 25.53 -27.82 -37.50
CA LEU A 90 24.59 -27.92 -38.60
C LEU A 90 23.19 -28.32 -38.11
N ASN A 91 23.09 -29.36 -37.27
CA ASN A 91 21.80 -29.80 -36.74
C ASN A 91 21.19 -28.79 -35.76
N ALA A 92 22.01 -28.14 -34.92
CA ALA A 92 21.54 -27.16 -33.94
C ALA A 92 20.89 -25.96 -34.64
N ALA A 93 21.50 -25.45 -35.72
CA ALA A 93 20.93 -24.33 -36.49
C ALA A 93 19.53 -24.64 -37.06
N TYR A 94 19.24 -25.91 -37.40
CA TYR A 94 17.94 -26.34 -37.93
C TYR A 94 16.92 -26.74 -36.86
N LEU A 95 17.36 -27.03 -35.64
CA LEU A 95 16.49 -27.57 -34.59
C LEU A 95 16.26 -26.59 -33.42
N HIS A 96 17.04 -25.52 -33.30
CA HIS A 96 16.95 -24.59 -32.17
C HIS A 96 15.58 -23.92 -32.03
N ASP A 97 14.90 -23.67 -33.15
CA ASP A 97 13.57 -23.05 -33.23
C ASP A 97 12.42 -24.05 -33.36
N LEU A 98 12.68 -25.36 -33.30
CA LEU A 98 11.65 -26.39 -33.51
C LEU A 98 10.46 -26.25 -32.54
N GLY A 99 10.68 -25.73 -31.34
CA GLY A 99 9.64 -25.40 -30.35
C GLY A 99 8.64 -24.35 -30.79
N MET A 100 8.90 -23.62 -31.88
CA MET A 100 7.92 -22.75 -32.53
C MET A 100 6.89 -23.53 -33.36
N VAL A 101 7.12 -24.81 -33.65
CA VAL A 101 6.11 -25.70 -34.25
C VAL A 101 5.23 -26.26 -33.12
N ILE A 102 4.03 -25.70 -32.96
CA ILE A 102 3.15 -26.01 -31.83
C ILE A 102 2.06 -26.98 -32.27
N ASP A 103 1.96 -28.12 -31.58
CA ASP A 103 0.83 -29.04 -31.75
C ASP A 103 -0.47 -28.38 -31.26
N ASN A 104 -1.48 -28.32 -32.12
CA ASN A 104 -2.78 -27.75 -31.80
C ASN A 104 -3.43 -28.41 -30.56
N LYS A 105 -3.19 -29.70 -30.31
CA LYS A 105 -3.71 -30.37 -29.10
C LYS A 105 -3.17 -29.73 -27.82
N ILE A 106 -1.93 -29.25 -27.85
CA ILE A 106 -1.29 -28.59 -26.70
C ILE A 106 -1.88 -27.20 -26.50
N ILE A 107 -2.21 -26.49 -27.58
CA ILE A 107 -2.92 -25.20 -27.51
C ILE A 107 -4.27 -25.41 -26.84
N GLU A 108 -5.07 -26.37 -27.32
CA GLU A 108 -6.39 -26.68 -26.76
C GLU A 108 -6.31 -27.08 -25.28
N GLN A 109 -5.39 -27.99 -24.93
CA GLN A 109 -5.20 -28.42 -23.55
C GLN A 109 -4.76 -27.28 -22.64
N ASN A 110 -3.79 -26.48 -23.07
CA ASN A 110 -3.30 -25.35 -22.29
C ASN A 110 -4.37 -24.27 -22.13
N TRP A 111 -5.20 -24.04 -23.14
CA TRP A 111 -6.25 -23.02 -23.09
C TRP A 111 -7.21 -23.24 -21.93
N GLU A 112 -7.54 -24.50 -21.62
CA GLU A 112 -8.42 -24.88 -20.50
C GLU A 112 -7.73 -24.83 -19.13
N THR A 113 -6.40 -24.67 -19.08
CA THR A 113 -5.68 -24.60 -17.81
C THR A 113 -5.87 -23.25 -17.14
N GLN A 114 -5.92 -23.26 -15.80
CA GLN A 114 -5.95 -22.03 -15.01
C GLN A 114 -4.73 -21.13 -15.28
N GLU A 115 -3.57 -21.73 -15.57
CA GLU A 115 -2.35 -20.99 -15.88
C GLU A 115 -2.52 -20.10 -17.12
N PHE A 116 -3.09 -20.64 -18.18
CA PHE A 116 -3.35 -19.88 -19.40
C PHE A 116 -4.46 -18.85 -19.22
N GLN A 117 -5.54 -19.19 -18.50
CA GLN A 117 -6.62 -18.25 -18.18
C GLN A 117 -6.12 -17.06 -17.34
N ASP A 118 -5.27 -17.31 -16.34
CA ASP A 118 -4.63 -16.25 -15.55
C ASP A 118 -3.70 -15.39 -16.41
N TYR A 119 -2.99 -16.00 -17.36
CA TYR A 119 -2.17 -15.29 -18.33
C TYR A 119 -3.03 -14.37 -19.22
N LEU A 120 -4.12 -14.89 -19.78
CA LEU A 120 -5.06 -14.14 -20.60
C LEU A 120 -5.65 -12.93 -19.86
N HIS A 121 -6.06 -13.08 -18.60
CA HIS A 121 -6.53 -11.95 -17.79
C HIS A 121 -5.45 -10.92 -17.47
N ARG A 122 -4.20 -11.34 -17.27
CA ARG A 122 -3.08 -10.39 -17.08
C ARG A 122 -2.85 -9.54 -18.33
N LEU A 123 -2.97 -10.14 -19.52
CA LEU A 123 -2.76 -9.44 -20.79
C LEU A 123 -3.72 -8.26 -20.98
N GLU A 124 -4.92 -8.26 -20.38
CA GLU A 124 -5.85 -7.12 -20.45
C GLU A 124 -5.21 -5.79 -19.99
N ASN A 125 -4.20 -5.86 -19.11
CA ASN A 125 -3.45 -4.71 -18.60
C ASN A 125 -2.00 -4.66 -19.12
N SER A 126 -1.70 -5.35 -20.23
CA SER A 126 -0.40 -5.29 -20.89
C SER A 126 -0.11 -3.87 -21.41
N ASN A 127 1.16 -3.49 -21.41
CA ASN A 127 1.63 -2.27 -22.07
C ASN A 127 1.64 -2.40 -23.61
N ASP A 128 1.63 -3.64 -24.14
CA ASP A 128 1.42 -3.89 -25.56
C ASP A 128 -0.09 -3.81 -25.85
N SER A 129 -0.47 -2.78 -26.62
CA SER A 129 -1.86 -2.50 -26.95
C SER A 129 -2.51 -3.63 -27.73
N SER A 130 -1.78 -4.29 -28.64
CA SER A 130 -2.32 -5.38 -29.45
C SER A 130 -2.64 -6.61 -28.60
N LEU A 131 -1.78 -6.93 -27.62
CA LEU A 131 -2.04 -8.00 -26.65
C LEU A 131 -3.21 -7.65 -25.71
N SER A 132 -3.23 -6.40 -25.20
CA SER A 132 -4.30 -5.92 -24.31
C SER A 132 -5.67 -5.93 -24.98
N GLU A 133 -5.75 -5.44 -26.21
CA GLU A 133 -6.98 -5.43 -27.01
C GLU A 133 -7.43 -6.85 -27.35
N SER A 134 -6.50 -7.73 -27.76
CA SER A 134 -6.80 -9.13 -28.07
C SER A 134 -7.36 -9.87 -26.86
N ALA A 135 -6.73 -9.73 -25.68
CA ALA A 135 -7.19 -10.35 -24.45
C ALA A 135 -8.57 -9.84 -24.01
N LYS A 136 -8.78 -8.51 -24.01
CA LYS A 136 -10.08 -7.89 -23.71
C LYS A 136 -11.16 -8.38 -24.67
N TYR A 137 -10.83 -8.53 -25.95
CA TYR A 137 -11.77 -9.01 -26.95
C TYR A 137 -12.19 -10.45 -26.69
N ILE A 138 -11.23 -11.36 -26.46
CA ILE A 138 -11.51 -12.77 -26.16
C ILE A 138 -12.35 -12.90 -24.89
N ASN A 139 -11.97 -12.22 -23.80
CA ASN A 139 -12.69 -12.32 -22.53
C ASN A 139 -14.09 -11.68 -22.55
N SER A 140 -14.33 -10.72 -23.45
CA SER A 140 -15.66 -10.11 -23.63
C SER A 140 -16.51 -10.76 -24.73
N LEU A 141 -15.98 -11.74 -25.47
CA LEU A 141 -16.63 -12.33 -26.65
C LEU A 141 -18.02 -12.90 -26.34
N GLU A 142 -18.13 -13.71 -25.28
CA GLU A 142 -19.41 -14.35 -24.90
C GLU A 142 -20.50 -13.30 -24.63
N LYS A 143 -20.13 -12.22 -23.94
CA LYS A 143 -21.02 -11.09 -23.65
C LYS A 143 -21.38 -10.32 -24.92
N ASN A 144 -20.40 -10.01 -25.76
CA ASN A 144 -20.62 -9.26 -27.00
C ASN A 144 -21.56 -10.00 -27.95
N LEU A 145 -21.39 -11.32 -28.09
CA LEU A 145 -22.27 -12.16 -28.90
C LEU A 145 -23.71 -12.20 -28.35
N LYS A 146 -23.87 -12.30 -27.02
CA LYS A 146 -25.20 -12.23 -26.36
C LYS A 146 -25.88 -10.87 -26.55
N ASP A 147 -25.10 -9.78 -26.53
CA ASP A 147 -25.58 -8.40 -26.70
C ASP A 147 -25.80 -7.99 -28.17
N ASN A 148 -25.68 -8.92 -29.14
CA ASN A 148 -25.70 -8.63 -30.59
C ASN A 148 -24.70 -7.54 -31.02
N LYS A 149 -23.59 -7.40 -30.28
CA LYS A 149 -22.45 -6.57 -30.67
C LYS A 149 -21.51 -7.43 -31.51
N ASP A 150 -21.11 -6.94 -32.67
CA ASP A 150 -20.08 -7.58 -33.53
C ASP A 150 -20.53 -8.84 -34.33
N VAL A 151 -21.80 -8.87 -34.73
CA VAL A 151 -22.50 -10.07 -35.25
C VAL A 151 -21.87 -10.74 -36.48
N ARG A 152 -21.07 -10.05 -37.31
CA ARG A 152 -20.58 -10.59 -38.60
C ARG A 152 -19.07 -10.82 -38.70
N ALA A 153 -18.25 -9.95 -38.12
CA ALA A 153 -16.79 -10.01 -38.30
C ALA A 153 -16.06 -10.73 -37.15
N TRP A 154 -16.77 -11.14 -36.10
CA TRP A 154 -16.17 -11.75 -34.92
C TRP A 154 -15.27 -12.96 -35.21
N PRO A 155 -15.54 -13.87 -36.18
CA PRO A 155 -14.66 -15.03 -36.40
C PRO A 155 -13.26 -14.61 -36.86
N VAL A 156 -13.18 -13.54 -37.67
CA VAL A 156 -11.91 -13.00 -38.17
C VAL A 156 -11.13 -12.33 -37.03
N ARG A 157 -11.83 -11.59 -36.17
CA ARG A 157 -11.23 -10.93 -35.00
C ARG A 157 -10.75 -11.93 -33.96
N VAL A 158 -11.53 -12.98 -33.69
CA VAL A 158 -11.13 -14.08 -32.80
C VAL A 158 -9.89 -14.77 -33.35
N ARG A 159 -9.88 -15.12 -34.65
CA ARG A 159 -8.70 -15.71 -35.28
C ARG A 159 -7.47 -14.83 -35.06
N LYS A 160 -7.55 -13.52 -35.35
CA LYS A 160 -6.44 -12.57 -35.14
C LYS A 160 -5.99 -12.55 -33.67
N ALA A 161 -6.91 -12.35 -32.74
CA ALA A 161 -6.62 -12.23 -31.32
C ALA A 161 -5.98 -13.52 -30.76
N VAL A 162 -6.53 -14.68 -31.10
CA VAL A 162 -6.00 -15.98 -30.69
C VAL A 162 -4.59 -16.20 -31.24
N THR A 163 -4.33 -15.87 -32.51
CA THR A 163 -2.98 -15.98 -33.09
C THR A 163 -1.97 -15.08 -32.37
N ILE A 164 -2.32 -13.84 -32.03
CA ILE A 164 -1.43 -12.93 -31.28
C ILE A 164 -1.11 -13.49 -29.90
N ILE A 165 -2.12 -13.98 -29.18
CA ILE A 165 -1.98 -14.51 -27.82
C ILE A 165 -1.13 -15.80 -27.82
N ILE A 166 -1.36 -16.72 -28.77
CA ILE A 166 -0.58 -17.96 -28.91
C ILE A 166 0.87 -17.64 -29.24
N ALA A 167 1.11 -16.75 -30.20
CA ALA A 167 2.46 -16.38 -30.59
C ALA A 167 3.27 -15.84 -29.40
N ASP A 168 2.69 -14.92 -28.62
CA ASP A 168 3.36 -14.35 -27.43
C ASP A 168 3.62 -15.43 -26.36
N TYR A 169 2.60 -16.25 -26.05
CA TYR A 169 2.70 -17.24 -24.98
C TYR A 169 3.80 -18.27 -25.25
N TYR A 170 3.80 -18.88 -26.44
CA TYR A 170 4.71 -19.97 -26.76
C TYR A 170 6.10 -19.50 -27.19
N ARG A 171 6.25 -18.28 -27.72
CA ARG A 171 7.57 -17.72 -28.07
C ARG A 171 8.46 -17.61 -26.84
N SER A 172 7.94 -17.21 -25.68
CA SER A 172 8.78 -17.07 -24.49
C SER A 172 9.47 -18.37 -24.04
N GLY A 173 8.87 -19.53 -24.33
CA GLY A 173 9.35 -20.85 -23.93
C GLY A 173 9.92 -21.71 -25.05
N HIS A 174 10.01 -21.20 -26.28
CA HIS A 174 10.29 -22.02 -27.47
C HIS A 174 11.63 -22.76 -27.38
N ALA A 175 12.70 -22.16 -26.85
CA ALA A 175 13.99 -22.85 -26.69
C ALA A 175 13.88 -24.10 -25.80
N LYS A 176 13.11 -24.02 -24.71
CA LYS A 176 12.84 -25.16 -23.84
C LYS A 176 11.97 -26.21 -24.53
N GLU A 177 10.99 -25.76 -25.31
CA GLU A 177 10.18 -26.66 -26.11
C GLU A 177 11.00 -27.35 -27.23
N SER A 178 11.94 -26.66 -27.88
CA SER A 178 12.86 -27.25 -28.84
C SER A 178 13.66 -28.40 -28.21
N GLN A 179 14.18 -28.21 -27.00
CA GLN A 179 14.82 -29.29 -26.24
C GLN A 179 13.88 -30.48 -26.04
N ASN A 180 12.66 -30.23 -25.56
CA ASN A 180 11.65 -31.27 -25.35
C ASN A 180 11.29 -32.01 -26.65
N TYR A 181 11.19 -31.29 -27.76
CA TYR A 181 10.93 -31.85 -29.08
C TYR A 181 12.09 -32.73 -29.56
N ILE A 182 13.34 -32.26 -29.46
CA ILE A 182 14.52 -33.02 -29.89
C ILE A 182 14.62 -34.33 -29.07
N GLN A 183 14.39 -34.27 -27.76
CA GLN A 183 14.43 -35.45 -26.86
C GLN A 183 13.31 -36.46 -27.13
N ASN A 184 12.14 -36.01 -27.62
CA ASN A 184 10.94 -36.84 -27.79
C ASN A 184 10.44 -36.91 -29.24
N MET A 185 11.30 -36.59 -30.21
CA MET A 185 10.91 -36.34 -31.59
C MET A 185 10.25 -37.57 -32.24
N LYS A 186 10.75 -38.76 -31.91
CA LYS A 186 10.23 -40.05 -32.37
C LYS A 186 8.78 -40.29 -31.96
N ASN A 187 8.41 -39.86 -30.76
CA ASN A 187 7.07 -40.05 -30.22
C ASN A 187 6.10 -38.94 -30.66
N ARG A 188 6.58 -37.70 -30.79
CA ARG A 188 5.74 -36.53 -31.09
C ARG A 188 5.56 -36.27 -32.58
N LEU A 189 6.62 -36.40 -33.38
CA LEU A 189 6.65 -36.06 -34.81
C LEU A 189 6.95 -37.27 -35.70
N HIS A 190 7.08 -38.47 -35.13
CA HIS A 190 7.45 -39.70 -35.85
C HIS A 190 8.78 -39.60 -36.61
N ILE A 191 9.70 -38.76 -36.12
CA ILE A 191 11.04 -38.55 -36.69
C ILE A 191 12.08 -39.11 -35.72
N ASP A 192 12.89 -40.05 -36.19
CA ASP A 192 13.93 -40.70 -35.39
C ASP A 192 15.32 -40.11 -35.71
N LEU A 193 15.80 -39.20 -34.87
CA LEU A 193 17.13 -38.59 -35.01
C LEU A 193 18.28 -39.58 -34.72
N GLU A 194 18.01 -40.71 -34.06
CA GLU A 194 19.00 -41.75 -33.78
C GLU A 194 19.14 -42.73 -34.95
N TYR A 195 18.16 -42.75 -35.86
CA TYR A 195 18.09 -43.65 -37.00
C TYR A 195 18.30 -45.12 -36.61
N ASN A 196 17.53 -45.61 -35.63
CA ASN A 196 17.68 -46.95 -35.05
C ASN A 196 19.09 -47.25 -34.48
N GLY A 197 19.72 -46.23 -33.88
CA GLY A 197 21.00 -46.37 -33.16
C GLY A 197 22.24 -46.15 -34.03
N LEU A 198 22.09 -45.64 -35.26
CA LEU A 198 23.23 -45.21 -36.09
C LEU A 198 23.93 -43.97 -35.49
N ILE A 199 23.17 -43.12 -34.78
CA ILE A 199 23.68 -42.02 -33.96
C ILE A 199 23.43 -42.35 -32.48
N GLN A 200 24.43 -42.14 -31.62
CA GLN A 200 24.28 -42.46 -30.20
C GLN A 200 23.31 -41.48 -29.52
N HIS A 201 22.36 -42.01 -28.74
CA HIS A 201 21.35 -41.21 -28.01
C HIS A 201 21.93 -40.04 -27.21
N ARG A 202 23.12 -40.21 -26.60
CA ARG A 202 23.80 -39.14 -25.86
C ARG A 202 24.11 -37.89 -26.70
N LEU A 203 24.35 -38.04 -28.01
CA LEU A 203 24.58 -36.90 -28.91
C LEU A 203 23.29 -36.16 -29.23
N ILE A 204 22.14 -36.87 -29.23
CA ILE A 204 20.81 -36.26 -29.38
C ILE A 204 20.44 -35.47 -28.12
N LEU A 205 20.73 -36.01 -26.93
CA LEU A 205 20.57 -35.28 -25.67
C LEU A 205 21.46 -34.03 -25.65
N LEU A 206 22.72 -34.16 -26.05
CA LEU A 206 23.64 -33.04 -26.13
C LEU A 206 23.16 -31.94 -27.08
N LEU A 207 22.70 -32.33 -28.28
CA LEU A 207 22.10 -31.43 -29.25
C LEU A 207 20.87 -30.70 -28.68
N SER A 208 20.05 -31.41 -27.88
CA SER A 208 18.89 -30.81 -27.21
C SER A 208 19.30 -29.76 -26.17
N ASP A 209 20.38 -30.01 -25.43
CA ASP A 209 20.90 -29.07 -24.42
C ASP A 209 21.53 -27.84 -25.09
N ILE A 210 22.23 -28.02 -26.20
CA ILE A 210 22.77 -26.93 -27.03
C ILE A 210 21.65 -26.05 -27.57
N ALA A 211 20.61 -26.65 -28.15
CA ALA A 211 19.44 -25.92 -28.66
C ALA A 211 18.74 -25.12 -27.56
N TYR A 212 18.65 -25.65 -26.33
CA TYR A 212 18.04 -24.94 -25.20
C TYR A 212 18.79 -23.66 -24.83
N MET A 213 20.13 -23.63 -24.95
CA MET A 213 20.94 -22.51 -24.50
C MET A 213 20.75 -21.22 -25.31
N HIS A 214 20.13 -21.26 -26.50
CA HIS A 214 20.15 -20.09 -27.39
C HIS A 214 19.33 -18.88 -26.87
N ASN A 215 18.36 -19.10 -25.98
CA ASN A 215 17.54 -18.05 -25.36
C ASN A 215 17.80 -17.88 -23.85
N GLU A 216 18.83 -18.53 -23.31
CA GLU A 216 19.21 -18.43 -21.90
C GLU A 216 20.27 -17.33 -21.68
N SER A 217 20.60 -17.01 -20.42
CA SER A 217 21.71 -16.09 -20.13
C SER A 217 23.05 -16.69 -20.58
N SER A 218 23.96 -15.88 -21.15
CA SER A 218 25.26 -16.35 -21.68
C SER A 218 26.08 -17.13 -20.63
N MET A 219 25.99 -16.76 -19.35
CA MET A 219 26.67 -17.45 -18.25
C MET A 219 26.29 -18.93 -18.12
N LYS A 220 25.07 -19.30 -18.51
CA LYS A 220 24.54 -20.67 -18.42
C LYS A 220 25.26 -21.64 -19.37
N ILE A 221 25.87 -21.12 -20.45
CA ILE A 221 26.69 -21.94 -21.36
C ILE A 221 27.81 -22.65 -20.59
N LEU A 222 28.36 -22.04 -19.54
CA LEU A 222 29.43 -22.62 -18.74
C LEU A 222 28.98 -23.84 -17.91
N GLU A 223 27.67 -24.08 -17.77
CA GLU A 223 27.12 -25.29 -17.15
C GLU A 223 27.26 -26.53 -18.05
N LEU A 224 27.39 -26.34 -19.37
CA LEU A 224 27.70 -27.44 -20.30
C LEU A 224 29.14 -27.93 -20.07
N ASP A 225 29.40 -29.19 -20.43
CA ASP A 225 30.76 -29.71 -20.43
C ASP A 225 31.63 -28.96 -21.44
N TYR A 226 32.90 -28.69 -21.08
CA TYR A 226 33.86 -28.06 -21.99
C TYR A 226 34.13 -28.97 -23.20
N ASN A 227 34.43 -30.24 -22.95
CA ASN A 227 34.59 -31.27 -23.96
C ASN A 227 33.93 -32.59 -23.52
N THR A 228 33.58 -33.40 -24.51
CA THR A 228 33.05 -34.77 -24.30
C THR A 228 33.47 -35.64 -25.47
N ASN A 229 33.41 -36.96 -25.33
CA ASN A 229 33.64 -37.84 -26.49
C ASN A 229 32.59 -37.52 -27.56
N GLY A 230 32.96 -37.47 -28.84
CA GLY A 230 32.00 -37.32 -29.92
C GLY A 230 31.67 -38.66 -30.58
N PHE A 231 31.34 -38.65 -31.86
CA PHE A 231 31.04 -39.87 -32.59
C PHE A 231 32.30 -40.73 -32.71
N ASN A 232 32.19 -42.00 -32.31
CA ASN A 232 33.32 -42.94 -32.26
C ASN A 232 34.57 -42.42 -31.53
N ALA A 233 35.65 -42.08 -32.25
CA ALA A 233 36.96 -41.71 -31.69
C ALA A 233 37.31 -40.22 -31.88
N ASP A 234 36.31 -39.32 -31.95
CA ASP A 234 36.52 -37.86 -31.88
C ASP A 234 36.06 -37.24 -30.55
N TYR A 235 36.23 -35.92 -30.41
CA TYR A 235 35.65 -35.10 -29.35
C TYR A 235 34.61 -34.09 -29.88
N ALA A 236 33.64 -33.76 -29.02
CA ALA A 236 32.71 -32.66 -29.21
C ALA A 236 32.89 -31.59 -28.12
N HIS A 237 32.59 -30.33 -28.46
CA HIS A 237 32.78 -29.14 -27.63
C HIS A 237 31.45 -28.39 -27.41
N PRO A 238 30.62 -28.82 -26.46
CA PRO A 238 29.25 -28.31 -26.28
C PRO A 238 29.15 -26.79 -26.08
N ARG A 239 30.05 -26.22 -25.26
CA ARG A 239 30.10 -24.77 -24.99
C ARG A 239 30.36 -23.97 -26.26
N PHE A 240 31.30 -24.44 -27.08
CA PHE A 240 31.63 -23.85 -28.36
C PHE A 240 30.42 -23.86 -29.29
N VAL A 241 29.78 -25.02 -29.47
CA VAL A 241 28.62 -25.15 -30.36
C VAL A 241 27.46 -24.25 -29.89
N ALA A 242 27.17 -24.23 -28.59
CA ALA A 242 26.11 -23.38 -28.03
C ALA A 242 26.38 -21.89 -28.24
N LEU A 243 27.63 -21.43 -28.07
CA LEU A 243 27.99 -20.04 -28.32
C LEU A 243 27.90 -19.70 -29.82
N MET A 244 28.37 -20.59 -30.70
CA MET A 244 28.29 -20.36 -32.15
C MET A 244 26.84 -20.26 -32.62
N LEU A 245 25.97 -21.14 -32.14
CA LEU A 245 24.52 -21.06 -32.41
C LEU A 245 23.94 -19.71 -31.99
N ARG A 246 24.25 -19.27 -30.76
CA ARG A 246 23.79 -17.97 -30.21
C ARG A 246 24.27 -16.78 -31.02
N MET A 247 25.56 -16.75 -31.32
CA MET A 247 26.15 -15.68 -32.14
C MET A 247 25.59 -15.69 -33.56
N GLY A 248 25.39 -16.87 -34.16
CA GLY A 248 24.81 -17.02 -35.49
C GLY A 248 23.38 -16.50 -35.59
N ASP A 249 22.52 -16.84 -34.62
CA ASP A 249 21.14 -16.33 -34.52
C ASP A 249 21.11 -14.83 -34.24
N LEU A 250 21.89 -14.36 -33.28
CA LEU A 250 21.95 -12.94 -32.93
C LEU A 250 22.41 -12.08 -34.12
N LEU A 251 23.36 -12.57 -34.92
CA LEU A 251 23.87 -11.87 -36.09
C LEU A 251 22.98 -11.95 -37.33
N ASP A 252 21.87 -12.69 -37.29
CA ASP A 252 20.84 -12.66 -38.34
C ASP A 252 20.01 -11.36 -38.27
N ALA A 253 20.71 -10.24 -38.49
CA ALA A 253 20.23 -8.87 -38.34
C ALA A 253 19.97 -8.16 -39.70
N ASP A 254 20.05 -8.90 -40.81
CA ASP A 254 19.88 -8.36 -42.15
C ASP A 254 18.41 -8.04 -42.49
N ASN A 255 18.19 -7.30 -43.58
CA ASN A 255 16.92 -6.67 -43.94
C ASN A 255 15.87 -7.61 -44.59
N ASN A 256 16.22 -8.86 -44.90
CA ASN A 256 15.35 -9.80 -45.62
C ASN A 256 14.59 -10.79 -44.73
N ARG A 257 14.58 -10.58 -43.40
CA ARG A 257 13.99 -11.49 -42.41
C ARG A 257 12.46 -11.45 -42.32
N PHE A 258 11.75 -10.68 -43.15
CA PHE A 258 10.28 -10.59 -43.13
C PHE A 258 9.64 -10.95 -44.46
N ASN A 259 8.40 -11.43 -44.41
CA ASN A 259 7.59 -11.73 -45.59
C ASN A 259 6.41 -10.75 -45.67
N LEU A 260 6.55 -9.72 -46.52
CA LEU A 260 5.51 -8.71 -46.77
C LEU A 260 4.15 -9.32 -47.20
N GLY A 261 4.16 -10.50 -47.83
CA GLY A 261 2.93 -11.22 -48.19
C GLY A 261 2.15 -11.73 -46.97
N ASN A 262 2.85 -12.17 -45.92
CA ASN A 262 2.21 -12.66 -44.69
C ASN A 262 1.51 -11.52 -43.94
N GLU A 263 2.07 -10.31 -44.00
CA GLU A 263 1.49 -9.11 -43.41
C GLU A 263 0.12 -8.79 -44.01
N ILE A 264 0.01 -8.87 -45.34
CA ILE A 264 -1.25 -8.65 -46.07
C ILE A 264 -2.29 -9.71 -45.70
N ILE A 265 -1.86 -10.98 -45.57
CA ILE A 265 -2.75 -12.11 -45.25
C ILE A 265 -3.24 -12.03 -43.78
N PHE A 266 -2.39 -11.56 -42.87
CA PHE A 266 -2.74 -11.38 -41.46
C PHE A 266 -3.59 -10.13 -41.21
N GLY A 267 -3.43 -9.10 -42.04
CA GLY A 267 -4.23 -7.88 -42.08
C GLY A 267 -3.58 -6.70 -41.36
N GLU A 268 -3.16 -6.87 -40.12
CA GLU A 268 -2.49 -5.82 -39.33
C GLU A 268 -1.54 -6.42 -38.30
N ILE A 269 -0.28 -6.00 -38.35
CA ILE A 269 0.82 -6.48 -37.50
C ILE A 269 0.82 -5.70 -36.19
N PRO A 270 1.03 -6.36 -35.02
CA PRO A 270 1.25 -5.68 -33.75
C PRO A 270 2.37 -4.62 -33.82
N ASN A 271 2.23 -3.49 -33.12
CA ASN A 271 3.23 -2.41 -33.14
C ASN A 271 4.64 -2.89 -32.73
N SER A 272 4.72 -3.80 -31.74
CA SER A 272 5.96 -4.43 -31.32
C SER A 272 6.66 -5.16 -32.48
N SER A 273 5.93 -5.98 -33.23
CA SER A 273 6.44 -6.66 -34.42
C SER A 273 6.77 -5.71 -35.57
N GLN A 274 6.02 -4.61 -35.75
CA GLN A 274 6.37 -3.55 -36.72
C GLN A 274 7.69 -2.86 -36.35
N ASN A 275 7.95 -2.63 -35.06
CA ASN A 275 9.20 -2.04 -34.60
C ASN A 275 10.38 -2.98 -34.88
N HIS A 276 10.23 -4.29 -34.68
CA HIS A 276 11.22 -5.28 -35.10
C HIS A 276 11.43 -5.28 -36.62
N LEU A 277 10.38 -5.21 -37.43
CA LEU A 277 10.48 -5.09 -38.89
C LEU A 277 11.29 -3.86 -39.31
N LYS A 278 10.91 -2.69 -38.80
CA LYS A 278 11.59 -1.43 -39.11
C LYS A 278 13.04 -1.42 -38.61
N LYS A 279 13.37 -2.14 -37.52
CA LYS A 279 14.75 -2.33 -37.03
C LYS A 279 15.60 -2.97 -38.13
N HIS A 280 15.15 -4.11 -38.67
CA HIS A 280 15.86 -4.80 -39.76
C HIS A 280 15.96 -3.93 -41.03
N MET A 281 14.91 -3.18 -41.39
CA MET A 281 14.96 -2.22 -42.50
C MET A 281 15.93 -1.04 -42.25
N SER A 282 16.22 -0.73 -41.00
CA SER A 282 17.09 0.38 -40.62
C SER A 282 18.57 0.03 -40.75
N THR A 283 18.92 -1.26 -40.83
CA THR A 283 20.30 -1.73 -41.05
C THR A 283 20.88 -1.13 -42.34
N ARG A 284 22.13 -0.63 -42.26
CA ARG A 284 22.90 0.00 -43.35
C ARG A 284 24.28 -0.61 -43.56
N HIS A 285 24.82 -1.30 -42.56
CA HIS A 285 26.11 -1.98 -42.61
C HIS A 285 26.09 -3.14 -41.63
N ILE A 286 26.51 -4.32 -42.08
CA ILE A 286 26.86 -5.46 -41.24
C ILE A 286 28.17 -6.00 -41.78
N LEU A 287 29.17 -6.17 -40.92
CA LEU A 287 30.40 -6.88 -41.24
C LEU A 287 30.65 -7.92 -40.16
N ILE A 288 30.80 -9.17 -40.58
CA ILE A 288 31.11 -10.31 -39.71
C ILE A 288 32.40 -10.92 -40.24
N THR A 289 33.41 -10.98 -39.39
CA THR A 289 34.72 -11.59 -39.69
C THR A 289 35.25 -12.26 -38.42
N PRO A 290 36.25 -13.14 -38.52
CA PRO A 290 36.86 -13.74 -37.34
C PRO A 290 37.46 -12.73 -36.36
N ASP A 291 37.95 -11.59 -36.87
CA ASP A 291 38.62 -10.58 -36.05
C ASP A 291 37.68 -9.48 -35.51
N LYS A 292 36.59 -9.19 -36.21
CA LYS A 292 35.70 -8.07 -35.86
C LYS A 292 34.26 -8.20 -36.34
N ILE A 293 33.37 -7.57 -35.59
CA ILE A 293 31.96 -7.36 -35.93
C ILE A 293 31.68 -5.86 -36.01
N GLU A 294 31.06 -5.38 -37.09
CA GLU A 294 30.62 -3.99 -37.24
C GLU A 294 29.14 -3.92 -37.61
N TYR A 295 28.45 -2.90 -37.12
CA TYR A 295 27.02 -2.72 -37.36
C TYR A 295 26.68 -1.23 -37.51
N ARG A 296 25.89 -0.86 -38.52
CA ARG A 296 25.33 0.48 -38.63
C ARG A 296 23.86 0.41 -38.96
N ALA A 297 23.04 1.20 -38.28
CA ALA A 297 21.64 1.39 -38.60
C ALA A 297 21.24 2.87 -38.56
N ASP A 298 20.36 3.27 -39.47
CA ASP A 298 19.74 4.60 -39.50
C ASP A 298 18.22 4.45 -39.38
N CYS A 299 17.73 4.71 -38.17
CA CYS A 299 16.34 4.52 -37.77
C CYS A 299 15.51 5.77 -38.09
N ALA A 300 14.32 5.57 -38.65
CA ALA A 300 13.40 6.67 -38.94
C ALA A 300 12.60 7.13 -37.70
N GLU A 301 12.39 6.25 -36.72
CA GLU A 301 11.50 6.45 -35.58
C GLU A 301 12.23 6.18 -34.25
N ALA A 302 11.84 6.90 -33.20
CA ALA A 302 12.48 6.78 -31.88
C ALA A 302 12.27 5.41 -31.23
N GLU A 303 11.14 4.75 -31.47
CA GLU A 303 10.87 3.40 -30.94
C GLU A 303 11.76 2.35 -31.61
N VAL A 304 11.84 2.38 -32.95
CA VAL A 304 12.73 1.54 -33.74
C VAL A 304 14.19 1.73 -33.34
N TYR A 305 14.57 2.98 -33.10
CA TYR A 305 15.88 3.33 -32.59
C TYR A 305 16.18 2.66 -31.23
N ARG A 306 15.23 2.70 -30.28
CA ARG A 306 15.38 2.03 -28.98
C ARG A 306 15.51 0.52 -29.13
N GLU A 307 14.69 -0.12 -29.97
CA GLU A 307 14.79 -1.56 -30.23
C GLU A 307 16.12 -1.97 -30.87
N THR A 308 16.61 -1.17 -31.84
CA THR A 308 17.93 -1.40 -32.46
C THR A 308 19.07 -1.25 -31.46
N ARG A 309 18.94 -0.33 -30.50
CA ARG A 309 19.92 -0.14 -29.43
C ARG A 309 19.92 -1.29 -28.41
N ASN A 310 18.75 -1.82 -28.05
CA ASN A 310 18.65 -3.02 -27.21
C ASN A 310 19.40 -4.19 -27.87
N PHE A 311 19.17 -4.40 -29.16
CA PHE A 311 19.92 -5.39 -29.95
C PHE A 311 21.44 -5.17 -29.89
N LEU A 312 21.92 -3.93 -30.10
CA LEU A 312 23.34 -3.61 -30.01
C LEU A 312 23.92 -3.84 -28.61
N THR A 313 23.12 -3.66 -27.56
CA THR A 313 23.52 -3.93 -26.18
C THR A 313 23.73 -5.41 -25.98
N TRP A 314 22.78 -6.25 -26.41
CA TRP A 314 22.92 -7.71 -26.36
C TRP A 314 24.12 -8.21 -27.18
N LEU A 315 24.32 -7.67 -28.39
CA LEU A 315 25.50 -7.99 -29.21
C LEU A 315 26.80 -7.66 -28.49
N LYS A 316 26.86 -6.50 -27.82
CA LYS A 316 28.03 -6.11 -27.03
C LYS A 316 28.26 -7.04 -25.86
N GLU A 317 27.22 -7.35 -25.09
CA GLU A 317 27.28 -8.26 -23.94
C GLU A 317 27.75 -9.66 -24.34
N GLU A 318 27.23 -10.21 -25.45
CA GLU A 318 27.60 -11.55 -25.94
C GLU A 318 29.06 -11.59 -26.43
N VAL A 319 29.52 -10.56 -27.14
CA VAL A 319 30.92 -10.45 -27.58
C VAL A 319 31.88 -10.27 -26.39
N GLU A 320 31.50 -9.46 -25.40
CA GLU A 320 32.29 -9.30 -24.16
C GLU A 320 32.35 -10.61 -23.36
N PHE A 321 31.23 -11.32 -23.24
CA PHE A 321 31.18 -12.64 -22.62
C PHE A 321 32.09 -13.63 -23.34
N TRP A 322 32.03 -13.69 -24.66
CA TRP A 322 32.91 -14.56 -25.46
C TRP A 322 34.38 -14.22 -25.25
N ALA A 323 34.74 -12.93 -25.29
CA ALA A 323 36.12 -12.48 -25.09
C ALA A 323 36.66 -12.82 -23.70
N LEU A 324 35.85 -12.64 -22.64
CA LEU A 324 36.23 -12.93 -21.26
C LEU A 324 36.40 -14.43 -21.00
N ASN A 325 35.60 -15.28 -21.66
CA ASN A 325 35.56 -16.73 -21.42
C ASN A 325 36.15 -17.54 -22.58
N TRP A 326 36.94 -16.93 -23.47
CA TRP A 326 37.46 -17.56 -24.69
C TRP A 326 38.07 -18.95 -24.45
N LYS A 327 38.96 -19.07 -23.46
CA LYS A 327 39.66 -20.32 -23.15
C LYS A 327 38.75 -21.42 -22.58
N ASP A 328 37.66 -21.03 -21.94
CA ASP A 328 36.71 -21.95 -21.32
C ASP A 328 35.60 -22.39 -22.30
N ILE A 329 35.60 -21.85 -23.52
CA ILE A 329 34.59 -22.08 -24.56
C ILE A 329 35.21 -22.67 -25.83
N MET A 330 36.29 -22.10 -26.35
CA MET A 330 36.84 -22.48 -27.66
C MET A 330 37.67 -23.77 -27.60
N PRO A 331 37.58 -24.66 -28.61
CA PRO A 331 38.45 -25.82 -28.74
C PRO A 331 39.93 -25.44 -28.82
N GLU A 332 40.82 -26.22 -28.19
CA GLU A 332 42.25 -25.91 -28.10
C GLU A 332 42.97 -25.85 -29.46
N ASN A 333 42.44 -26.54 -30.47
CA ASN A 333 42.97 -26.58 -31.82
C ASN A 333 42.54 -25.41 -32.70
N ILE A 334 41.63 -24.54 -32.23
CA ILE A 334 41.26 -23.31 -32.92
C ILE A 334 42.15 -22.17 -32.41
N ASN A 335 43.07 -21.72 -33.25
CA ASN A 335 43.94 -20.59 -32.96
C ASN A 335 43.20 -19.26 -33.21
N GLY A 336 43.35 -18.28 -32.31
CA GLY A 336 42.78 -16.95 -32.49
C GLY A 336 42.32 -16.29 -31.19
N SER A 337 41.41 -15.32 -31.32
CA SER A 337 40.74 -14.64 -30.22
C SER A 337 39.31 -14.31 -30.60
N ALA A 338 38.47 -13.97 -29.62
CA ALA A 338 37.11 -13.51 -29.88
C ALA A 338 37.13 -12.28 -30.80
N PRO A 339 36.14 -12.13 -31.70
CA PRO A 339 36.04 -10.96 -32.55
C PRO A 339 35.85 -9.72 -31.69
N LYS A 340 36.48 -8.61 -32.08
CA LYS A 340 36.26 -7.31 -31.43
C LYS A 340 35.01 -6.65 -31.97
N LEU A 341 34.26 -5.99 -31.10
CA LEU A 341 33.22 -5.09 -31.55
C LEU A 341 33.87 -3.84 -32.16
N GLY A 342 33.79 -3.72 -33.49
CA GLY A 342 34.33 -2.62 -34.26
C GLY A 342 33.41 -1.40 -34.25
N LYS A 343 33.25 -0.75 -35.41
CA LYS A 343 32.41 0.45 -35.52
C LYS A 343 30.92 0.08 -35.44
N CYS A 344 30.30 0.38 -34.30
CA CYS A 344 28.85 0.30 -34.11
C CYS A 344 28.24 1.70 -34.11
N GLU A 345 27.46 2.04 -35.14
CA GLU A 345 26.85 3.36 -35.33
C GLU A 345 25.32 3.27 -35.40
N LEU A 346 24.65 4.01 -34.52
CA LEU A 346 23.20 4.15 -34.55
C LEU A 346 22.84 5.61 -34.85
N LEU A 347 22.00 5.83 -35.86
CA LEU A 347 21.52 7.13 -36.27
C LEU A 347 19.99 7.21 -36.12
N LEU A 348 19.48 8.38 -35.76
CA LEU A 348 18.06 8.70 -35.81
C LEU A 348 17.84 9.78 -36.87
N LYS A 349 17.23 9.42 -38.01
CA LYS A 349 17.02 10.30 -39.16
C LYS A 349 18.32 10.97 -39.64
N GLY A 350 19.38 10.17 -39.77
CA GLY A 350 20.70 10.63 -40.18
C GLY A 350 21.49 11.40 -39.13
N VAL A 351 20.96 11.59 -37.92
CA VAL A 351 21.68 12.21 -36.80
C VAL A 351 22.34 11.11 -35.96
N PRO A 352 23.69 11.08 -35.85
CA PRO A 352 24.38 10.11 -35.00
C PRO A 352 23.98 10.28 -33.54
N ASP A 353 23.88 9.15 -32.82
CA ASP A 353 23.70 9.16 -31.38
C ASP A 353 24.79 9.99 -30.69
N ILE A 354 24.42 10.72 -29.65
CA ILE A 354 25.40 11.19 -28.67
C ILE A 354 25.61 10.01 -27.73
N GLN A 355 26.68 9.23 -27.98
CA GLN A 355 27.01 8.03 -27.22
C GLN A 355 26.73 8.21 -25.73
N GLY A 356 25.77 7.45 -25.21
CA GLY A 356 25.44 7.40 -23.78
C GLY A 356 24.26 8.27 -23.29
N LEU A 357 23.58 9.04 -24.16
CA LEU A 357 22.50 9.97 -23.72
C LEU A 357 21.07 9.54 -24.11
N SER A 358 20.88 8.56 -24.99
CA SER A 358 19.55 8.12 -25.43
C SER A 358 18.89 7.07 -24.51
N ASP A 359 19.60 6.57 -23.49
CA ASP A 359 19.12 5.68 -22.41
C ASP A 359 18.82 6.42 -21.11
N LEU A 360 18.77 7.76 -21.17
CA LEU A 360 18.33 8.56 -20.04
C LEU A 360 16.89 8.22 -19.70
N ARG A 361 16.74 7.27 -18.79
CA ARG A 361 15.53 7.04 -18.01
C ARG A 361 15.73 7.78 -16.70
N PHE A 362 14.63 8.25 -16.11
CA PHE A 362 14.67 8.63 -14.71
C PHE A 362 14.96 7.38 -13.89
N SER A 363 16.23 7.15 -13.57
CA SER A 363 16.67 6.15 -12.62
C SER A 363 16.72 6.81 -11.25
N MET A 364 15.97 6.26 -10.29
CA MET A 364 16.17 6.57 -8.89
C MET A 364 17.12 5.52 -8.33
N SER A 365 18.21 5.96 -7.70
CA SER A 365 19.10 5.02 -7.01
C SER A 365 18.33 4.37 -5.85
N SER A 366 18.66 3.12 -5.53
CA SER A 366 18.04 2.42 -4.40
C SER A 366 18.16 3.25 -3.12
N GLU A 367 19.28 3.93 -2.90
CA GLU A 367 19.50 4.82 -1.75
C GLU A 367 18.48 5.95 -1.70
N LYS A 368 18.22 6.65 -2.81
CA LYS A 368 17.19 7.71 -2.86
C LYS A 368 15.78 7.15 -2.67
N ALA A 369 15.51 5.93 -3.17
CA ALA A 369 14.24 5.26 -2.95
C ALA A 369 14.03 4.95 -1.46
N PHE A 370 15.06 4.42 -0.79
CA PHE A 370 15.07 4.19 0.65
C PHE A 370 14.97 5.50 1.44
N GLU A 371 15.63 6.58 1.04
CA GLU A 371 15.48 7.89 1.69
C GLU A 371 14.04 8.40 1.67
N ILE A 372 13.29 8.16 0.59
CA ILE A 372 11.87 8.53 0.50
C ILE A 372 11.00 7.61 1.36
N ILE A 373 11.25 6.30 1.35
CA ILE A 373 10.47 5.29 2.09
C ILE A 373 10.73 5.35 3.60
N GLU A 374 11.99 5.52 3.99
CA GLU A 374 12.46 5.66 5.37
C GLU A 374 12.37 7.13 5.85
N GLY A 375 11.93 8.05 5.00
CA GLY A 375 11.80 9.48 5.30
C GLY A 375 10.41 9.86 5.82
N ALA A 376 10.32 10.98 6.53
CA ALA A 376 9.10 11.50 7.17
C ALA A 376 8.00 11.97 6.18
N ASN A 377 8.18 11.80 4.86
CA ASN A 377 7.21 12.25 3.85
C ASN A 377 6.12 11.21 3.53
N ILE A 378 6.35 9.91 3.82
CA ILE A 378 5.32 8.85 3.64
C ILE A 378 4.52 8.62 4.93
N TYR A 379 5.18 8.80 6.08
CA TYR A 379 4.61 8.47 7.39
C TYR A 379 4.56 9.71 8.28
N ASP A 380 3.34 10.05 8.73
CA ASP A 380 3.10 11.19 9.62
C ASP A 380 3.58 10.96 11.08
N ASP A 381 3.93 9.72 11.43
CA ASP A 381 4.24 9.29 12.79
C ASP A 381 5.32 8.21 12.81
N ASN A 382 6.38 8.42 13.60
CA ASN A 382 7.50 7.50 13.74
C ASN A 382 7.09 6.14 14.33
N PHE A 383 6.01 6.07 15.11
CA PHE A 383 5.54 4.82 15.74
C PHE A 383 4.74 3.92 14.79
N ILE A 384 4.53 4.33 13.53
CA ILE A 384 3.81 3.54 12.52
C ILE A 384 4.41 2.14 12.30
N PHE A 385 5.71 1.97 12.54
CA PHE A 385 6.36 0.67 12.39
C PHE A 385 5.74 -0.41 13.27
N LEU A 386 5.21 -0.05 14.45
CA LEU A 386 4.49 -0.99 15.31
C LEU A 386 3.28 -1.55 14.58
N ARG A 387 2.48 -0.68 13.94
CA ARG A 387 1.32 -1.08 13.14
C ARG A 387 1.72 -2.03 12.01
N GLU A 388 2.75 -1.69 11.23
CA GLU A 388 3.19 -2.49 10.09
C GLU A 388 3.75 -3.87 10.53
N VAL A 389 4.58 -3.91 11.58
CA VAL A 389 5.17 -5.15 12.08
C VAL A 389 4.10 -6.06 12.69
N ILE A 390 3.14 -5.50 13.45
CA ILE A 390 2.02 -6.25 14.02
C ILE A 390 1.11 -6.79 12.92
N GLN A 391 0.81 -6.01 11.88
CA GLN A 391 0.02 -6.50 10.74
C GLN A 391 0.72 -7.65 10.01
N ASN A 392 2.04 -7.57 9.82
CA ASN A 392 2.81 -8.67 9.22
C ASN A 392 2.76 -9.93 10.10
N ALA A 393 2.88 -9.78 11.42
CA ALA A 393 2.72 -10.86 12.39
C ALA A 393 1.32 -11.50 12.33
N LEU A 394 0.26 -10.68 12.32
CA LEU A 394 -1.12 -11.14 12.19
C LEU A 394 -1.36 -11.84 10.85
N ASP A 395 -0.81 -11.33 9.74
CA ASP A 395 -0.92 -11.96 8.43
C ASP A 395 -0.21 -13.32 8.38
N ALA A 396 0.94 -13.47 9.05
CA ALA A 396 1.61 -14.76 9.20
C ALA A 396 0.76 -15.76 10.00
N CYS A 397 0.07 -15.30 11.05
CA CYS A 397 -0.89 -16.12 11.80
C CYS A 397 -2.12 -16.52 10.95
N LYS A 398 -2.65 -15.64 10.09
CA LYS A 398 -3.78 -15.96 9.20
C LYS A 398 -3.44 -17.09 8.24
N ILE A 399 -2.27 -17.02 7.61
CA ILE A 399 -1.83 -18.04 6.65
C ILE A 399 -1.63 -19.37 7.37
N ARG A 400 -1.01 -19.36 8.55
CA ARG A 400 -0.80 -20.57 9.34
C ARG A 400 -2.13 -21.21 9.72
N MET A 401 -3.05 -20.41 10.27
CA MET A 401 -4.38 -20.89 10.63
C MET A 401 -5.12 -21.48 9.44
N TRP A 402 -5.03 -20.85 8.27
CA TRP A 402 -5.66 -21.35 7.06
C TRP A 402 -5.09 -22.70 6.61
N ARG A 403 -3.76 -22.88 6.66
CA ARG A 403 -3.11 -24.17 6.38
C ARG A 403 -3.59 -25.24 7.34
N ASP A 404 -3.56 -24.94 8.63
CA ASP A 404 -3.93 -25.92 9.66
C ASP A 404 -5.42 -26.34 9.52
N ILE A 405 -6.28 -25.40 9.15
CA ILE A 405 -7.71 -25.65 8.83
C ILE A 405 -7.84 -26.50 7.56
N SER A 406 -7.13 -26.16 6.49
CA SER A 406 -7.21 -26.82 5.18
C SER A 406 -6.69 -28.26 5.22
N GLU A 407 -5.65 -28.52 6.01
CA GLU A 407 -5.11 -29.85 6.26
C GLU A 407 -5.98 -30.69 7.21
N GLY A 408 -6.93 -30.03 7.89
CA GLY A 408 -7.95 -30.69 8.69
C GLY A 408 -7.58 -30.94 10.15
N HIS A 409 -6.58 -30.24 10.70
CA HIS A 409 -6.23 -30.30 12.12
C HIS A 409 -7.38 -29.86 13.03
N TYR A 410 -8.32 -29.06 12.50
CA TYR A 410 -9.48 -28.53 13.22
C TYR A 410 -10.85 -29.03 12.72
N LYS A 411 -10.92 -30.17 12.01
CA LYS A 411 -12.18 -30.69 11.42
C LYS A 411 -13.37 -30.70 12.40
N SER A 412 -13.16 -31.14 13.65
CA SER A 412 -14.23 -31.21 14.67
C SER A 412 -14.71 -29.85 15.19
N TRP A 413 -14.03 -28.76 14.80
CA TRP A 413 -14.25 -27.40 15.28
C TRP A 413 -14.76 -26.46 14.18
N ILE A 414 -15.03 -27.00 12.99
CA ILE A 414 -15.52 -26.27 11.81
C ILE A 414 -16.86 -26.88 11.38
N LYS A 415 -17.90 -26.05 11.25
CA LYS A 415 -19.27 -26.52 10.97
C LYS A 415 -19.53 -26.78 9.48
N ASN A 416 -18.88 -26.04 8.60
CA ASN A 416 -19.14 -26.03 7.15
C ASN A 416 -17.96 -26.58 6.34
N LYS A 417 -18.17 -26.73 5.03
CA LYS A 417 -17.12 -27.10 4.09
C LYS A 417 -15.99 -26.07 4.13
N VAL A 418 -14.74 -26.55 4.16
CA VAL A 418 -13.54 -25.71 4.12
C VAL A 418 -13.26 -25.32 2.67
N ASP A 419 -13.78 -24.16 2.26
CA ASP A 419 -13.47 -23.51 0.99
C ASP A 419 -13.56 -21.97 1.12
N SER A 420 -13.44 -21.25 0.00
CA SER A 420 -13.45 -19.77 -0.02
C SER A 420 -14.76 -19.13 0.49
N SER A 421 -15.84 -19.89 0.63
CA SER A 421 -17.13 -19.42 1.15
C SER A 421 -17.22 -19.43 2.68
N LEU A 422 -16.26 -20.08 3.36
CA LEU A 422 -16.22 -20.24 4.81
C LEU A 422 -16.29 -18.89 5.53
N GLN A 423 -17.23 -18.74 6.46
CA GLN A 423 -17.43 -17.50 7.20
C GLN A 423 -16.75 -17.55 8.58
N PRO A 424 -16.41 -16.39 9.19
CA PRO A 424 -15.68 -16.38 10.45
C PRO A 424 -16.38 -17.14 11.59
N TYR A 425 -17.72 -17.06 11.67
CA TYR A 425 -18.55 -17.72 12.68
C TYR A 425 -18.70 -19.24 12.47
N ASP A 426 -18.18 -19.79 11.37
CA ASP A 426 -18.13 -21.23 11.12
C ASP A 426 -16.93 -21.88 11.84
N ILE A 427 -16.00 -21.07 12.34
CA ILE A 427 -14.79 -21.48 13.05
C ILE A 427 -14.97 -21.19 14.55
N ASN A 428 -14.78 -22.20 15.38
CA ASN A 428 -14.83 -22.02 16.83
C ASN A 428 -13.69 -21.10 17.33
N GLN A 429 -14.01 -20.17 18.23
CA GLN A 429 -13.06 -19.18 18.74
C GLN A 429 -11.78 -19.77 19.36
N LYS A 430 -11.84 -20.96 19.96
CA LYS A 430 -10.64 -21.57 20.54
C LYS A 430 -9.58 -21.94 19.48
N VAL A 431 -9.99 -22.16 18.23
CA VAL A 431 -9.05 -22.35 17.11
C VAL A 431 -8.26 -21.06 16.87
N MET A 432 -8.93 -19.91 16.84
CA MET A 432 -8.28 -18.62 16.64
C MET A 432 -7.32 -18.28 17.79
N ASN A 433 -7.68 -18.63 19.03
CA ASN A 433 -6.86 -18.39 20.21
C ASN A 433 -5.54 -19.18 20.26
N ASN A 434 -5.33 -20.16 19.36
CA ASN A 434 -4.06 -20.87 19.22
C ASN A 434 -2.99 -20.04 18.51
N TYR A 435 -3.37 -18.95 17.85
CA TYR A 435 -2.45 -18.02 17.18
C TYR A 435 -2.44 -16.69 17.92
N GLY A 436 -1.33 -15.96 17.89
CA GLY A 436 -1.22 -14.71 18.64
C GLY A 436 0.11 -14.01 18.45
N VAL A 437 0.14 -12.77 18.93
CA VAL A 437 1.32 -11.91 18.92
C VAL A 437 1.68 -11.53 20.35
N GLU A 438 2.96 -11.50 20.68
CA GLU A 438 3.49 -11.03 21.95
C GLU A 438 4.45 -9.86 21.70
N ILE A 439 4.27 -8.77 22.45
CA ILE A 439 5.07 -7.56 22.37
C ILE A 439 5.72 -7.36 23.73
N ASN A 440 7.05 -7.38 23.78
CA ASN A 440 7.82 -7.21 25.01
C ASN A 440 8.71 -5.96 24.92
N LEU A 441 8.50 -5.03 25.84
CA LEU A 441 9.33 -3.83 26.00
C LEU A 441 10.30 -4.05 27.16
N THR A 442 11.59 -3.92 26.90
CA THR A 442 12.65 -4.14 27.90
C THR A 442 13.63 -3.00 27.91
N LYS A 443 14.12 -2.59 29.08
CA LYS A 443 15.21 -1.62 29.16
C LYS A 443 16.46 -2.17 28.46
N TYR A 444 17.02 -1.43 27.50
CA TYR A 444 18.25 -1.82 26.80
C TYR A 444 19.48 -1.19 27.45
N ASP A 445 19.48 0.13 27.63
CA ASP A 445 20.52 0.87 28.33
C ASP A 445 19.97 2.16 28.99
N LYS A 446 20.84 3.13 29.32
CA LYS A 446 20.43 4.41 29.92
C LYS A 446 19.51 5.22 28.98
N HIS A 447 19.80 5.24 27.68
CA HIS A 447 19.16 6.08 26.68
C HIS A 447 18.23 5.30 25.71
N ASN A 448 18.22 3.97 25.76
CA ASN A 448 17.49 3.14 24.79
C ASN A 448 16.57 2.09 25.42
N ILE A 449 15.55 1.70 24.65
CA ILE A 449 14.59 0.62 24.97
C ILE A 449 14.59 -0.39 23.83
N LYS A 450 14.45 -1.68 24.16
CA LYS A 450 14.33 -2.78 23.20
C LYS A 450 12.88 -3.27 23.14
N ILE A 451 12.34 -3.30 21.93
CA ILE A 451 11.01 -3.79 21.57
C ILE A 451 11.17 -5.13 20.87
N ILE A 452 10.49 -6.16 21.35
CA ILE A 452 10.48 -7.49 20.75
C ILE A 452 9.04 -7.82 20.37
N ILE A 453 8.77 -8.00 19.08
CA ILE A 453 7.46 -8.42 18.55
C ILE A 453 7.60 -9.85 18.06
N LYS A 454 6.81 -10.75 18.67
CA LYS A 454 6.85 -12.19 18.43
C LYS A 454 5.51 -12.67 17.92
N ASP A 455 5.50 -13.44 16.85
CA ASP A 455 4.33 -14.20 16.38
C ASP A 455 4.60 -15.70 16.39
N ASN A 456 3.52 -16.47 16.46
CA ASN A 456 3.53 -17.90 16.18
C ASN A 456 2.88 -18.21 14.82
N GLY A 457 3.11 -17.36 13.81
CA GLY A 457 2.65 -17.55 12.45
C GLY A 457 3.50 -18.55 11.67
N ILE A 458 3.44 -18.49 10.33
CA ILE A 458 4.09 -19.45 9.43
C ILE A 458 5.63 -19.46 9.48
N GLY A 459 6.26 -18.43 10.04
CA GLY A 459 7.70 -18.22 9.91
C GLY A 459 8.14 -17.83 8.49
N ILE A 460 9.43 -17.55 8.32
CA ILE A 460 10.05 -17.09 7.08
C ILE A 460 11.16 -18.08 6.70
N SER A 461 11.03 -18.71 5.54
CA SER A 461 12.07 -19.58 4.95
C SER A 461 13.16 -18.76 4.26
N ILE A 462 14.33 -19.35 4.00
CA ILE A 462 15.43 -18.67 3.27
C ILE A 462 14.97 -18.19 1.88
N PRO A 463 14.26 -19.00 1.05
CA PRO A 463 13.75 -18.53 -0.23
C PRO A 463 12.75 -17.37 -0.09
N GLN A 464 11.89 -17.39 0.94
CA GLN A 464 10.96 -16.30 1.21
C GLN A 464 11.70 -15.04 1.68
N PHE A 465 12.74 -15.19 2.49
CA PHE A 465 13.56 -14.08 2.97
C PHE A 465 14.26 -13.36 1.81
N LYS A 466 14.84 -14.11 0.85
CA LYS A 466 15.42 -13.53 -0.37
C LYS A 466 14.41 -12.70 -1.15
N LYS A 467 13.16 -13.16 -1.26
CA LYS A 467 12.08 -12.39 -1.90
C LYS A 467 11.70 -11.12 -1.14
N ILE A 468 11.71 -11.15 0.20
CA ILE A 468 11.45 -9.95 1.03
C ILE A 468 12.51 -8.86 0.81
N CYS A 469 13.75 -9.24 0.45
CA CYS A 469 14.82 -8.30 0.17
C CYS A 469 14.64 -7.54 -1.16
N ASN A 470 13.84 -8.05 -2.10
CA ASN A 470 13.49 -7.36 -3.34
C ASN A 470 12.34 -6.37 -3.09
N VAL A 471 12.66 -5.20 -2.55
CA VAL A 471 11.68 -4.16 -2.17
C VAL A 471 10.88 -3.68 -3.39
N GLY A 472 9.56 -3.59 -3.25
CA GLY A 472 8.66 -3.10 -4.30
C GLY A 472 8.18 -4.16 -5.31
N GLU A 473 8.83 -5.33 -5.38
CA GLU A 473 8.26 -6.49 -6.05
C GLU A 473 7.17 -7.08 -5.15
N SER A 474 5.92 -6.68 -5.34
CA SER A 474 4.83 -7.38 -4.64
C SER A 474 4.83 -8.86 -5.02
N TYR A 475 4.28 -9.73 -4.18
CA TYR A 475 4.13 -11.19 -4.40
C TYR A 475 3.38 -11.59 -5.70
N SER A 476 3.12 -10.63 -6.60
CA SER A 476 2.59 -10.74 -7.95
C SER A 476 3.17 -11.91 -8.76
N ASN A 477 4.45 -12.23 -8.59
CA ASN A 477 5.11 -13.28 -9.39
C ASN A 477 5.17 -14.64 -8.68
N ASP A 478 4.69 -14.74 -7.43
CA ASP A 478 4.67 -15.99 -6.67
C ASP A 478 3.35 -16.74 -6.87
N LYS A 479 3.29 -17.57 -7.93
CA LYS A 479 2.11 -18.37 -8.31
C LYS A 479 1.59 -19.21 -7.14
N ALA A 480 2.49 -19.87 -6.39
CA ALA A 480 2.10 -20.74 -5.28
C ALA A 480 1.42 -19.96 -4.15
N LYS A 481 2.00 -18.81 -3.77
CA LYS A 481 1.42 -17.95 -2.73
C LYS A 481 0.13 -17.26 -3.20
N LYS A 482 0.03 -16.91 -4.48
CA LYS A 482 -1.23 -16.41 -5.07
C LYS A 482 -2.34 -17.44 -5.00
N ASN A 483 -2.06 -18.68 -5.38
CA ASN A 483 -3.03 -19.77 -5.35
C ASN A 483 -3.50 -20.07 -3.91
N GLU A 484 -2.57 -20.02 -2.96
CA GLU A 484 -2.89 -20.16 -1.53
C GLU A 484 -3.82 -19.02 -1.06
N ILE A 485 -3.47 -17.76 -1.35
CA ILE A 485 -4.27 -16.60 -0.95
C ILE A 485 -5.61 -16.52 -1.69
N SER A 486 -5.68 -16.98 -2.95
CA SER A 486 -6.94 -17.01 -3.71
C SER A 486 -7.91 -18.05 -3.15
N GLY A 487 -7.38 -19.17 -2.63
CA GLY A 487 -8.17 -20.19 -1.94
C GLY A 487 -8.72 -19.77 -0.57
N MET A 488 -8.12 -18.75 0.06
CA MET A 488 -8.56 -18.23 1.36
C MET A 488 -9.91 -17.48 1.24
N PRO A 489 -10.81 -17.60 2.24
CA PRO A 489 -11.99 -16.76 2.35
C PRO A 489 -11.61 -15.27 2.38
N LYS A 490 -12.43 -14.42 1.73
CA LYS A 490 -12.14 -12.97 1.60
C LYS A 490 -11.75 -12.32 2.92
N TRP A 491 -12.48 -12.64 4.00
CA TRP A 491 -12.26 -12.08 5.32
C TRP A 491 -10.93 -12.46 5.98
N LEU A 492 -10.36 -13.60 5.59
CA LEU A 492 -9.12 -14.17 6.15
C LEU A 492 -7.88 -13.80 5.33
N LYS A 493 -8.06 -13.24 4.11
CA LYS A 493 -6.93 -12.87 3.25
C LYS A 493 -5.98 -11.91 3.98
N PRO A 494 -4.65 -12.04 3.80
CA PRO A 494 -3.68 -11.11 4.37
C PRO A 494 -3.95 -9.65 3.98
N THR A 495 -3.45 -8.72 4.80
CA THR A 495 -3.44 -7.28 4.49
C THR A 495 -2.28 -6.86 3.59
N ALA A 496 -1.23 -7.68 3.46
CA ALA A 496 -0.06 -7.39 2.66
C ALA A 496 -0.39 -7.06 1.19
N GLY A 497 -0.18 -5.79 0.80
CA GLY A 497 -0.33 -5.31 -0.58
C GLY A 497 0.95 -4.68 -1.13
N PHE A 498 1.57 -3.77 -0.39
CA PHE A 498 2.57 -2.84 -0.94
C PHE A 498 4.03 -3.30 -0.85
N GLY A 499 4.37 -4.24 0.06
CA GLY A 499 5.73 -4.79 0.15
C GLY A 499 6.79 -3.86 0.76
N ILE A 500 6.38 -2.76 1.40
CA ILE A 500 7.30 -1.75 1.99
C ILE A 500 7.22 -1.65 3.53
N GLY A 501 6.29 -2.35 4.18
CA GLY A 501 5.97 -2.15 5.59
C GLY A 501 7.12 -2.38 6.58
N LEU A 502 8.02 -3.34 6.31
CA LEU A 502 9.18 -3.60 7.17
C LEU A 502 10.20 -2.45 7.17
N GLN A 503 10.23 -1.63 6.11
CA GLN A 503 11.15 -0.49 6.01
C GLN A 503 10.79 0.63 6.98
N SER A 504 9.53 0.70 7.43
CA SER A 504 9.09 1.70 8.42
C SER A 504 9.83 1.60 9.76
N VAL A 505 10.46 0.46 10.08
CA VAL A 505 11.31 0.30 11.26
C VAL A 505 12.49 1.28 11.25
N PHE A 506 12.97 1.66 10.06
CA PHE A 506 14.08 2.59 9.90
C PHE A 506 13.72 4.06 10.22
N LEU A 507 12.45 4.35 10.53
CA LEU A 507 12.05 5.64 11.10
C LEU A 507 12.56 5.84 12.53
N VAL A 508 12.81 4.75 13.26
CA VAL A 508 13.16 4.78 14.69
C VAL A 508 14.46 4.06 15.04
N ALA A 509 15.04 3.28 14.12
CA ALA A 509 16.25 2.49 14.36
C ALA A 509 17.12 2.41 13.11
N ASP A 510 18.44 2.35 13.27
CA ASP A 510 19.37 2.18 12.13
C ASP A 510 19.42 0.74 11.57
N TYR A 511 19.06 -0.23 12.41
CA TYR A 511 19.01 -1.65 12.09
C TYR A 511 17.98 -2.35 12.97
N PHE A 512 17.53 -3.52 12.52
CA PHE A 512 16.71 -4.40 13.33
C PHE A 512 17.11 -5.87 13.11
N GLU A 513 16.75 -6.72 14.07
CA GLU A 513 17.07 -8.16 14.02
C GLU A 513 15.80 -8.98 13.83
N ILE A 514 15.90 -10.06 13.07
CA ILE A 514 14.81 -11.01 12.84
C ILE A 514 15.30 -12.39 13.22
N TYR A 515 14.53 -13.10 14.02
CA TYR A 515 14.66 -14.55 14.20
C TYR A 515 13.41 -15.19 13.63
N SER A 516 13.53 -16.21 12.79
CA SER A 516 12.36 -16.87 12.21
C SER A 516 12.58 -18.36 12.05
N LYS A 517 11.51 -19.15 12.11
CA LYS A 517 11.53 -20.58 11.84
C LYS A 517 10.27 -20.97 11.07
N ALA A 518 10.43 -21.41 9.83
CA ALA A 518 9.34 -21.98 9.04
C ALA A 518 9.09 -23.46 9.42
N ASP A 519 7.94 -24.00 9.03
CA ASP A 519 7.61 -25.40 9.31
C ASP A 519 8.61 -26.35 8.63
N ASN A 520 9.06 -27.36 9.36
CA ASN A 520 10.06 -28.34 8.92
C ASN A 520 11.39 -27.77 8.38
N GLU A 521 11.68 -26.49 8.64
CA GLU A 521 12.94 -25.84 8.24
C GLU A 521 13.82 -25.48 9.44
N GLU A 522 15.10 -25.24 9.20
CA GLU A 522 16.01 -24.70 10.21
C GLU A 522 15.65 -23.24 10.56
N GLY A 523 15.92 -22.83 11.80
CA GLY A 523 15.72 -21.45 12.21
C GLY A 523 16.79 -20.53 11.60
N ILE A 524 16.40 -19.29 11.34
CA ILE A 524 17.25 -18.25 10.78
C ILE A 524 17.37 -17.06 11.73
N TYR A 525 18.52 -16.38 11.63
CA TYR A 525 18.78 -15.06 12.16
C TYR A 525 19.12 -14.13 11.01
N ALA A 526 18.52 -12.95 11.00
CA ALA A 526 18.86 -11.87 10.08
C ALA A 526 19.10 -10.57 10.83
N ARG A 527 20.11 -9.81 10.40
CA ARG A 527 20.28 -8.40 10.75
C ARG A 527 20.09 -7.57 9.50
N VAL A 528 19.15 -6.64 9.53
CA VAL A 528 18.78 -5.78 8.40
C VAL A 528 19.18 -4.35 8.75
N GLU A 529 20.04 -3.74 7.94
CA GLU A 529 20.49 -2.35 8.10
C GLU A 529 19.72 -1.40 7.18
N SER A 530 19.54 -0.14 7.59
CA SER A 530 18.86 0.89 6.80
C SER A 530 19.55 1.10 5.45
N GLY A 531 18.76 1.49 4.43
CA GLY A 531 19.29 1.93 3.14
C GLY A 531 20.27 3.09 3.24
N ARG A 532 20.12 3.96 4.26
CA ARG A 532 21.08 5.03 4.61
C ARG A 532 22.47 4.49 5.00
N LYS A 533 22.54 3.23 5.46
CA LYS A 533 23.77 2.50 5.80
C LYS A 533 24.07 1.38 4.80
N LYS A 534 23.79 1.61 3.51
CA LYS A 534 24.04 0.67 2.39
C LYS A 534 23.11 -0.56 2.34
N GLY A 535 22.12 -0.68 3.24
CA GLY A 535 21.05 -1.68 3.15
C GLY A 535 21.49 -3.14 3.27
N TYR A 536 22.62 -3.43 3.92
CA TYR A 536 23.12 -4.80 4.02
C TYR A 536 22.21 -5.69 4.86
N VAL A 537 22.04 -6.92 4.41
CA VAL A 537 21.37 -7.98 5.16
C VAL A 537 22.33 -9.10 5.47
N GLN A 538 22.55 -9.36 6.76
CA GLN A 538 23.35 -10.49 7.23
C GLN A 538 22.40 -11.62 7.61
N LEU A 539 22.56 -12.80 7.01
CA LEU A 539 21.70 -13.96 7.27
C LEU A 539 22.55 -15.14 7.77
N SER A 540 22.15 -15.78 8.86
CA SER A 540 22.77 -16.99 9.39
C SER A 540 21.75 -17.99 9.95
N LYS A 541 22.15 -19.24 10.14
CA LYS A 541 21.36 -20.23 10.86
C LYS A 541 21.26 -19.84 12.34
N SER A 542 20.13 -20.16 12.99
CA SER A 542 19.88 -19.87 14.40
C SER A 542 18.95 -20.88 15.04
N ASN A 543 19.30 -21.33 16.25
CA ASN A 543 18.47 -22.25 17.05
C ASN A 543 17.68 -21.52 18.14
N LYS A 544 17.57 -20.19 18.06
CA LYS A 544 16.87 -19.39 19.08
C LYS A 544 15.37 -19.74 19.15
N LEU A 545 14.72 -19.85 18.00
CA LEU A 545 13.32 -20.27 17.92
C LEU A 545 13.21 -21.80 17.84
N LYS A 546 12.57 -22.41 18.84
CA LYS A 546 12.30 -23.85 18.87
C LYS A 546 11.08 -24.26 18.06
N HIS A 547 10.09 -23.36 17.97
CA HIS A 547 8.82 -23.58 17.28
C HIS A 547 8.65 -22.59 16.13
N GLN A 548 7.74 -22.91 15.22
CA GLN A 548 7.40 -22.09 14.08
C GLN A 548 6.89 -20.71 14.49
N GLY A 549 7.37 -19.66 13.81
CA GLY A 549 7.03 -18.26 14.07
C GLY A 549 8.17 -17.30 13.76
N THR A 550 8.00 -16.03 14.11
CA THR A 550 9.00 -14.97 13.91
C THR A 550 9.11 -14.06 15.14
N GLU A 551 10.32 -13.57 15.43
CA GLU A 551 10.61 -12.53 16.43
C GLU A 551 11.38 -11.39 15.77
N ILE A 552 10.88 -10.16 15.86
CA ILE A 552 11.52 -8.94 15.38
C ILE A 552 11.97 -8.11 16.57
N HIS A 553 13.24 -7.71 16.58
CA HIS A 553 13.85 -6.89 17.62
C HIS A 553 14.18 -5.50 17.09
N VAL A 554 13.69 -4.47 17.77
CA VAL A 554 13.94 -3.06 17.44
C VAL A 554 14.47 -2.35 18.68
N ILE A 555 15.54 -1.56 18.54
CA ILE A 555 16.10 -0.73 19.61
C ILE A 555 15.77 0.72 19.27
N ILE A 556 15.10 1.42 20.18
CA ILE A 556 14.69 2.82 19.98
C ILE A 556 15.30 3.73 21.05
N SER A 557 15.56 4.98 20.68
CA SER A 557 15.97 6.03 21.62
C SER A 557 14.80 6.48 22.47
N LYS A 558 15.08 6.76 23.74
CA LYS A 558 14.18 7.40 24.70
C LYS A 558 13.87 8.86 24.37
N GLU A 559 14.77 9.53 23.66
CA GLU A 559 14.65 10.94 23.29
C GLU A 559 13.79 11.17 22.02
N LEU A 560 13.09 10.13 21.54
CA LEU A 560 12.27 10.21 20.34
C LEU A 560 11.08 11.17 20.58
N GLN A 561 10.88 12.15 19.70
CA GLN A 561 9.75 13.08 19.82
C GLN A 561 8.44 12.43 19.37
N TYR A 562 7.35 12.68 20.10
CA TYR A 562 6.01 12.15 19.78
C TYR A 562 4.86 13.05 20.23
N ARG A 563 3.68 12.80 19.64
CA ARG A 563 2.38 13.31 20.09
C ARG A 563 1.61 12.18 20.78
N TYR A 564 0.62 12.52 21.60
CA TYR A 564 -0.26 11.57 22.29
C TYR A 564 -1.71 12.08 22.29
N SER A 565 -2.68 11.18 22.45
CA SER A 565 -4.12 11.51 22.43
C SER A 565 -4.66 11.85 23.83
N TYR A 566 -5.78 12.58 23.89
CA TYR A 566 -6.52 12.87 25.13
C TYR A 566 -7.08 11.57 25.77
N ASN A 567 -7.11 11.49 27.10
CA ASN A 567 -7.49 10.30 27.88
C ASN A 567 -6.67 9.03 27.57
N SER A 568 -5.52 9.17 26.91
CA SER A 568 -4.58 8.08 26.69
C SER A 568 -3.81 7.76 27.96
N LYS A 569 -3.14 6.60 28.02
CA LYS A 569 -2.30 6.26 29.18
C LYS A 569 -1.09 7.18 29.29
N THR A 570 -0.63 7.75 28.18
CA THR A 570 0.38 8.82 28.17
C THR A 570 -0.18 10.12 28.75
N SER A 571 -1.41 10.50 28.42
CA SER A 571 -2.09 11.70 28.97
C SER A 571 -2.25 11.60 30.49
N GLU A 572 -2.78 10.47 30.97
CA GLU A 572 -2.96 10.18 32.40
C GLU A 572 -1.63 10.27 33.16
N TYR A 573 -0.55 9.81 32.55
CA TYR A 573 0.79 9.90 33.11
C TYR A 573 1.30 11.35 33.15
N ILE A 574 1.16 12.10 32.04
CA ILE A 574 1.62 13.49 31.93
C ILE A 574 0.87 14.41 32.90
N GLU A 575 -0.46 14.33 32.93
CA GLU A 575 -1.33 15.17 33.76
C GLU A 575 -0.99 15.07 35.24
N ASN A 576 -0.65 13.87 35.72
CA ASN A 576 -0.55 13.63 37.16
C ASN A 576 0.89 13.58 37.68
N LYS A 577 1.90 13.44 36.81
CA LYS A 577 3.27 13.08 37.23
C LYS A 577 4.40 13.76 36.46
N TYR A 578 4.14 14.59 35.45
CA TYR A 578 5.16 15.19 34.59
C TYR A 578 5.24 16.73 34.74
N ASP A 579 6.40 17.25 35.11
CA ASP A 579 6.79 18.66 34.94
C ASP A 579 7.99 18.68 33.98
N PRO A 580 7.97 19.43 32.85
CA PRO A 580 9.11 19.53 31.93
C PRO A 580 10.37 20.10 32.59
N PHE A 581 10.25 20.65 33.80
CA PHE A 581 11.36 21.13 34.61
C PHE A 581 11.78 20.15 35.76
N ALA A 582 11.18 18.94 35.90
CA ALA A 582 11.49 17.86 36.89
C ALA A 582 11.75 16.43 36.27
N TYR A 583 12.17 15.40 37.04
CA TYR A 583 12.58 14.04 36.54
C TYR A 583 11.83 12.84 37.19
N GLU A 584 11.16 11.96 36.40
CA GLU A 584 11.03 10.48 36.57
C GLU A 584 10.16 9.83 35.45
N ILE A 585 10.30 8.50 35.20
CA ILE A 585 9.78 7.59 34.13
C ILE A 585 9.62 8.17 32.71
N ASP A 586 10.23 7.48 31.74
CA ASP A 586 10.17 7.88 30.35
C ASP A 586 8.77 7.65 29.73
N PRO A 587 8.05 8.71 29.32
CA PRO A 587 6.67 8.57 28.82
C PRO A 587 6.57 7.74 27.53
N ILE A 588 7.70 7.39 26.91
CA ILE A 588 7.76 6.56 25.70
C ILE A 588 7.16 5.15 25.88
N TYR A 589 7.20 4.55 27.08
CA TYR A 589 6.56 3.24 27.34
C TYR A 589 5.04 3.31 27.18
N TYR A 590 4.44 4.38 27.72
CA TYR A 590 3.01 4.63 27.62
C TYR A 590 2.62 5.03 26.20
N ARG A 591 3.50 5.76 25.49
CA ARG A 591 3.27 6.10 24.08
C ARG A 591 3.16 4.86 23.19
N ILE A 592 4.03 3.86 23.42
CA ILE A 592 3.98 2.58 22.69
C ILE A 592 2.68 1.84 23.02
N TRP A 593 2.27 1.82 24.29
CA TRP A 593 1.00 1.23 24.69
C TRP A 593 -0.18 1.91 23.98
N ASP A 594 -0.21 3.23 23.97
CA ASP A 594 -1.25 3.99 23.29
C ASP A 594 -1.26 3.72 21.79
N GLU A 595 -0.10 3.64 21.10
CA GLU A 595 -0.07 3.28 19.68
C GLU A 595 -0.72 1.92 19.44
N LEU A 596 -0.49 0.94 20.31
CA LEU A 596 -1.12 -0.37 20.20
C LEU A 596 -2.63 -0.30 20.35
N ARG A 597 -3.13 0.37 21.40
CA ARG A 597 -4.57 0.44 21.68
C ARG A 597 -5.34 1.34 20.71
N GLU A 598 -4.70 2.37 20.18
CA GLU A 598 -5.28 3.23 19.14
C GLU A 598 -5.36 2.52 17.78
N ASN A 599 -4.37 1.70 17.45
CA ASN A 599 -4.31 1.05 16.13
C ASN A 599 -4.98 -0.32 16.08
N VAL A 600 -5.11 -1.03 17.20
CA VAL A 600 -5.57 -2.42 17.24
C VAL A 600 -6.86 -2.53 18.06
N ASN A 601 -7.97 -2.87 17.40
CA ASN A 601 -9.25 -3.08 18.06
C ASN A 601 -9.77 -4.50 17.82
N GLY A 602 -9.40 -5.42 18.69
CA GLY A 602 -9.89 -6.80 18.65
C GLY A 602 -9.58 -7.47 17.32
N THR A 603 -8.31 -7.86 17.15
CA THR A 603 -7.87 -8.69 16.02
C THR A 603 -8.39 -10.12 16.17
N TYR A 604 -8.27 -10.94 15.11
CA TYR A 604 -8.63 -12.37 15.17
C TYR A 604 -7.90 -13.12 16.28
N PHE A 605 -6.66 -12.68 16.54
CA PHE A 605 -5.71 -13.33 17.40
C PHE A 605 -5.43 -12.46 18.63
N PRO A 606 -5.26 -13.05 19.82
CA PRO A 606 -4.82 -12.32 21.00
C PRO A 606 -3.45 -11.63 20.79
N ILE A 607 -3.32 -10.43 21.31
CA ILE A 607 -2.04 -9.68 21.37
C ILE A 607 -1.72 -9.38 22.83
N LYS A 608 -0.55 -9.83 23.30
CA LYS A 608 -0.08 -9.62 24.68
C LYS A 608 1.00 -8.56 24.73
N LEU A 609 0.89 -7.60 25.64
CA LEU A 609 1.88 -6.56 25.90
C LEU A 609 2.55 -6.80 27.26
N LYS A 610 3.88 -6.86 27.26
CA LYS A 610 4.70 -7.08 28.45
C LYS A 610 5.73 -5.97 28.61
N PHE A 611 5.90 -5.48 29.83
CA PHE A 611 7.01 -4.58 30.21
C PHE A 611 7.94 -5.34 31.14
N ASP A 612 9.23 -5.40 30.78
CA ASP A 612 10.27 -6.13 31.51
C ASP A 612 9.83 -7.57 31.91
N GLY A 613 9.12 -8.24 30.99
CA GLY A 613 8.61 -9.60 31.18
C GLY A 613 7.29 -9.73 31.95
N LYS A 614 6.77 -8.66 32.56
CA LYS A 614 5.46 -8.66 33.23
C LYS A 614 4.36 -8.31 32.23
N GLU A 615 3.32 -9.14 32.15
CA GLU A 615 2.13 -8.83 31.33
C GLU A 615 1.40 -7.62 31.91
N ILE A 616 1.28 -6.58 31.08
CA ILE A 616 0.64 -5.31 31.43
C ILE A 616 -0.74 -5.23 30.80
N ASP A 617 -0.89 -5.77 29.59
CA ASP A 617 -2.14 -5.69 28.85
C ASP A 617 -2.30 -6.88 27.89
N THR A 618 -3.56 -7.27 27.63
CA THR A 618 -3.93 -8.28 26.63
C THR A 618 -5.11 -7.77 25.80
N ILE A 619 -4.88 -7.66 24.49
CA ILE A 619 -5.94 -7.45 23.50
C ILE A 619 -6.50 -8.83 23.17
N ILE A 620 -7.72 -9.11 23.61
CA ILE A 620 -8.37 -10.41 23.40
C ILE A 620 -8.81 -10.52 21.93
N GLY A 621 -8.65 -11.73 21.36
CA GLY A 621 -9.12 -12.03 20.01
C GLY A 621 -10.64 -11.86 19.88
N LYS A 622 -11.10 -11.15 18.85
CA LYS A 622 -12.52 -10.86 18.61
C LYS A 622 -13.20 -12.10 18.04
N GLY A 623 -14.21 -12.60 18.76
CA GLY A 623 -15.03 -13.71 18.30
C GLY A 623 -16.16 -13.30 17.38
N PHE A 624 -16.51 -14.22 16.47
CA PHE A 624 -17.62 -14.07 15.55
C PHE A 624 -18.76 -14.96 16.01
N GLU A 625 -19.75 -14.35 16.65
CA GLU A 625 -20.98 -15.04 17.05
C GLU A 625 -21.84 -15.36 15.81
N GLN A 626 -22.49 -16.53 15.82
CA GLN A 626 -23.50 -16.85 14.82
C GLN A 626 -24.74 -16.01 15.10
N LEU A 627 -25.07 -15.09 14.20
CA LEU A 627 -26.23 -14.19 14.31
C LEU A 627 -27.54 -14.94 13.92
N GLU A 628 -28.65 -14.60 14.57
CA GLU A 628 -29.87 -15.44 14.61
C GLU A 628 -30.83 -15.23 13.42
N GLU A 629 -30.97 -14.00 12.91
CA GLU A 629 -31.94 -13.67 11.87
C GLU A 629 -31.30 -13.58 10.48
N LYS A 630 -31.98 -14.17 9.48
CA LYS A 630 -31.59 -14.13 8.07
C LYS A 630 -32.77 -13.66 7.20
N PRO A 631 -32.64 -12.56 6.44
CA PRO A 631 -33.61 -12.20 5.42
C PRO A 631 -33.60 -13.20 4.27
N SER A 632 -34.68 -13.23 3.49
CA SER A 632 -34.85 -14.13 2.34
C SER A 632 -33.83 -13.92 1.21
N ASP A 633 -33.15 -12.76 1.18
CA ASP A 633 -32.13 -12.42 0.20
C ASP A 633 -30.73 -12.97 0.54
N GLY A 634 -30.53 -13.49 1.76
CA GLY A 634 -29.28 -14.10 2.21
C GLY A 634 -28.09 -13.15 2.41
N ARG A 635 -28.23 -11.85 2.11
CA ARG A 635 -27.11 -10.89 2.14
C ARG A 635 -26.62 -10.63 3.56
N TYR A 636 -27.53 -10.51 4.52
CA TYR A 636 -27.20 -10.12 5.89
C TYR A 636 -27.50 -11.22 6.90
N ASN A 637 -26.60 -11.42 7.85
CA ASN A 637 -26.95 -12.06 9.13
C ASN A 637 -26.99 -10.97 10.20
N TYR A 638 -28.00 -10.96 11.04
CA TYR A 638 -28.11 -9.93 12.06
C TYR A 638 -28.75 -10.45 13.36
N SER A 639 -28.50 -9.72 14.44
CA SER A 639 -29.27 -9.82 15.67
C SER A 639 -29.59 -8.42 16.14
N ILE A 640 -30.83 -8.23 16.59
CA ILE A 640 -31.30 -6.96 17.15
C ILE A 640 -31.49 -7.17 18.64
N ASN A 641 -30.88 -6.30 19.43
CA ASN A 641 -31.12 -6.22 20.86
C ASN A 641 -31.16 -4.75 21.26
N ASN A 642 -32.24 -4.32 21.91
CA ASN A 642 -32.45 -2.95 22.37
C ASN A 642 -32.18 -1.90 21.28
N TYR A 643 -32.75 -2.12 20.08
CA TYR A 643 -32.57 -1.27 18.89
C TYR A 643 -31.10 -1.13 18.40
N GLY A 644 -30.16 -1.82 19.04
CA GLY A 644 -28.82 -2.07 18.51
C GLY A 644 -28.83 -3.30 17.61
N MET A 645 -28.17 -3.20 16.47
CA MET A 645 -28.04 -4.27 15.51
C MET A 645 -26.57 -4.64 15.33
N LYS A 646 -26.22 -5.90 15.67
CA LYS A 646 -25.01 -6.53 15.13
C LYS A 646 -25.37 -7.06 13.76
N LEU A 647 -24.58 -6.71 12.76
CA LEU A 647 -24.87 -7.03 11.37
C LEU A 647 -23.59 -7.52 10.68
N TRP A 648 -23.72 -8.61 9.93
CA TRP A 648 -22.68 -9.16 9.07
C TRP A 648 -23.19 -9.18 7.64
N ASP A 649 -22.51 -8.45 6.76
CA ASP A 649 -22.74 -8.48 5.31
C ASP A 649 -21.93 -9.64 4.70
N ASN A 650 -22.62 -10.69 4.24
CA ASN A 650 -22.00 -11.89 3.66
C ASN A 650 -21.33 -11.62 2.31
N ASP A 651 -21.77 -10.60 1.57
CA ASP A 651 -21.26 -10.31 0.21
C ASP A 651 -19.92 -9.58 0.27
N THR A 652 -19.85 -8.62 1.19
CA THR A 652 -18.68 -7.75 1.38
C THR A 652 -17.79 -8.19 2.54
N ASN A 653 -18.21 -9.18 3.32
CA ASN A 653 -17.59 -9.60 4.58
C ASN A 653 -17.31 -8.39 5.48
N THR A 654 -18.35 -7.61 5.76
CA THR A 654 -18.24 -6.40 6.59
C THR A 654 -19.04 -6.58 7.87
N SER A 655 -18.42 -6.28 9.01
CA SER A 655 -19.09 -6.28 10.30
C SER A 655 -19.54 -4.88 10.65
N PHE A 656 -20.79 -4.77 11.07
CA PHE A 656 -21.41 -3.54 11.56
C PHE A 656 -21.95 -3.75 12.97
N TYR A 657 -21.84 -2.71 13.76
CA TYR A 657 -22.68 -2.48 14.92
C TYR A 657 -23.31 -1.10 14.77
N ILE A 658 -24.64 -1.06 14.67
CA ILE A 658 -25.42 0.16 14.50
C ILE A 658 -26.41 0.23 15.66
N LYS A 659 -26.38 1.30 16.45
CA LYS A 659 -27.33 1.47 17.56
C LYS A 659 -28.00 2.83 17.47
N LEU A 660 -29.33 2.82 17.49
CA LEU A 660 -30.18 4.00 17.66
C LEU A 660 -30.16 4.40 19.13
N ASN A 661 -29.64 5.58 19.39
CA ASN A 661 -29.60 6.13 20.73
C ASN A 661 -30.84 6.99 21.01
N GLU A 662 -30.99 7.36 22.27
CA GLU A 662 -32.14 8.12 22.76
C GLU A 662 -32.01 9.63 22.48
N TYR A 663 -30.81 10.10 22.15
CA TYR A 663 -30.49 11.51 21.91
C TYR A 663 -29.90 11.71 20.51
N ASN A 664 -30.14 12.87 19.90
CA ASN A 664 -29.71 13.19 18.54
C ASN A 664 -28.33 13.88 18.52
N GLU A 665 -27.34 13.22 19.12
CA GLU A 665 -26.00 13.75 19.31
C GLU A 665 -24.97 13.03 18.42
N ASN A 666 -23.74 13.55 18.39
CA ASN A 666 -22.63 12.82 17.77
C ASN A 666 -22.22 11.68 18.71
N TYR A 667 -22.27 10.46 18.20
CA TYR A 667 -21.73 9.31 18.89
C TYR A 667 -20.37 8.92 18.31
N ILE A 668 -19.58 8.20 19.08
CA ILE A 668 -18.26 7.73 18.66
C ILE A 668 -18.42 6.78 17.47
N GLU A 669 -17.78 7.12 16.37
CA GLU A 669 -17.70 6.30 15.17
C GLU A 669 -16.34 5.66 15.06
N GLN A 670 -16.34 4.37 14.75
CA GLN A 670 -15.10 3.61 14.72
C GLN A 670 -15.02 2.76 13.46
N PHE A 671 -14.00 3.01 12.66
CA PHE A 671 -13.74 2.30 11.43
C PHE A 671 -12.48 1.45 11.55
N PHE A 672 -12.60 0.20 11.13
CA PHE A 672 -11.52 -0.78 11.18
C PHE A 672 -11.38 -1.47 9.83
N PHE A 673 -10.16 -1.90 9.54
CA PHE A 673 -9.86 -2.78 8.44
C PHE A 673 -9.17 -4.02 9.00
N LYS A 674 -9.91 -5.13 9.06
CA LYS A 674 -9.44 -6.40 9.64
C LYS A 674 -8.96 -6.24 11.09
N GLY A 675 -9.71 -5.47 11.88
CA GLY A 675 -9.41 -5.16 13.29
C GLY A 675 -8.38 -4.04 13.51
N MET A 676 -7.84 -3.44 12.44
CA MET A 676 -6.88 -2.33 12.53
C MET A 676 -7.60 -1.00 12.32
N SER A 677 -7.43 -0.04 13.23
CA SER A 677 -8.09 1.28 13.17
C SER A 677 -7.73 2.02 11.88
N VAL A 678 -8.71 2.65 11.25
CA VAL A 678 -8.51 3.49 10.06
C VAL A 678 -9.17 4.83 10.32
N LYS A 679 -8.43 5.90 10.06
CA LYS A 679 -8.95 7.26 10.09
C LYS A 679 -9.85 7.46 8.89
N THR A 680 -11.05 7.91 9.17
CA THR A 680 -11.98 8.40 8.19
C THR A 680 -12.14 9.91 8.36
N ASP A 681 -12.34 10.60 7.25
CA ASP A 681 -12.89 11.95 7.32
C ASP A 681 -14.31 11.85 7.90
N SER A 682 -14.82 12.92 8.53
CA SER A 682 -16.15 12.98 9.19
C SER A 682 -17.36 12.80 8.25
N ILE A 683 -17.13 12.28 7.05
CA ILE A 683 -18.08 12.12 5.93
C ILE A 683 -19.06 10.98 6.19
N PHE A 684 -18.64 9.94 6.91
CA PHE A 684 -19.45 8.73 7.09
C PHE A 684 -20.41 8.77 8.28
N GLY A 685 -20.44 9.90 9.00
CA GLY A 685 -21.05 9.96 10.30
C GLY A 685 -22.53 10.29 10.37
N ILE A 686 -23.22 9.71 11.35
CA ILE A 686 -24.68 9.79 11.45
C ILE A 686 -25.13 10.10 12.88
N LYS A 687 -25.50 11.36 13.14
CA LYS A 687 -26.06 11.83 14.42
C LYS A 687 -27.21 10.95 14.90
N GLY A 688 -27.22 10.68 16.20
CA GLY A 688 -28.20 9.81 16.83
C GLY A 688 -27.86 8.31 16.78
N PHE A 689 -26.81 7.93 16.04
CA PHE A 689 -26.41 6.53 15.87
C PHE A 689 -24.96 6.31 16.29
N ALA A 690 -24.74 5.29 17.12
CA ALA A 690 -23.39 4.76 17.32
C ALA A 690 -23.08 3.79 16.17
N LEU A 691 -21.99 4.04 15.45
CA LEU A 691 -21.57 3.25 14.30
C LEU A 691 -20.16 2.67 14.52
N LYS A 692 -20.05 1.35 14.44
CA LYS A 692 -18.76 0.65 14.39
C LYS A 692 -18.72 -0.28 13.19
N VAL A 693 -17.73 -0.09 12.32
CA VAL A 693 -17.59 -0.83 11.05
C VAL A 693 -16.21 -1.47 10.98
N ASP A 694 -16.14 -2.74 10.58
CA ASP A 694 -14.89 -3.44 10.32
C ASP A 694 -14.94 -4.15 8.96
N PHE A 695 -14.11 -3.70 8.03
CA PHE A 695 -14.06 -4.20 6.66
C PHE A 695 -13.09 -5.39 6.55
N TYR A 696 -13.62 -6.57 6.21
CA TYR A 696 -12.80 -7.77 6.04
C TYR A 696 -12.66 -8.21 4.58
N GLY A 697 -13.65 -7.99 3.72
CA GLY A 697 -13.64 -8.51 2.35
C GLY A 697 -13.08 -7.56 1.28
N LEU A 698 -12.74 -6.32 1.64
CA LEU A 698 -12.21 -5.33 0.70
C LEU A 698 -10.74 -5.57 0.35
N ASP A 699 -10.34 -5.19 -0.87
CA ASP A 699 -8.95 -5.28 -1.31
C ASP A 699 -8.11 -4.17 -0.68
N THR A 700 -6.99 -4.52 -0.04
CA THR A 700 -6.14 -3.54 0.66
C THR A 700 -5.60 -2.47 -0.29
N LYS A 701 -5.10 -2.83 -1.48
CA LYS A 701 -4.44 -1.89 -2.41
C LYS A 701 -5.43 -0.87 -2.97
N LYS A 702 -6.64 -1.31 -3.26
CA LYS A 702 -7.72 -0.45 -3.76
C LYS A 702 -8.30 0.44 -2.67
N THR A 703 -8.30 -0.02 -1.41
CA THR A 703 -9.04 0.66 -0.32
C THR A 703 -8.18 1.58 0.53
N LEU A 704 -6.96 1.18 0.88
CA LEU A 704 -6.13 1.88 1.88
C LEU A 704 -4.96 2.62 1.25
N SER A 705 -4.62 3.78 1.83
CA SER A 705 -3.38 4.51 1.53
C SER A 705 -2.13 3.68 1.83
N LEU A 706 -0.97 4.13 1.35
CA LEU A 706 0.31 3.44 1.58
C LEU A 706 0.63 3.28 3.08
N ASP A 707 0.31 4.29 3.90
CA ASP A 707 0.46 4.26 5.37
C ASP A 707 -0.60 3.39 6.09
N ARG A 708 -1.59 2.88 5.35
CA ARG A 708 -2.74 2.10 5.82
C ARG A 708 -3.55 2.75 6.94
N LYS A 709 -3.34 4.03 7.25
CA LYS A 709 -4.06 4.80 8.28
C LYS A 709 -5.28 5.49 7.69
N ARG A 710 -5.37 5.68 6.37
CA ARG A 710 -6.47 6.37 5.70
C ARG A 710 -7.11 5.51 4.62
N ILE A 711 -8.39 5.79 4.37
CA ILE A 711 -9.11 5.26 3.21
C ILE A 711 -8.75 6.13 2.00
N ARG A 712 -8.51 5.49 0.85
CA ARG A 712 -8.29 6.16 -0.44
C ARG A 712 -9.55 6.84 -0.92
N ARG A 713 -9.42 8.03 -1.51
CA ARG A 713 -10.55 8.79 -2.07
C ARG A 713 -11.31 7.99 -3.13
N GLU A 714 -10.59 7.21 -3.93
CA GLU A 714 -11.16 6.36 -4.97
C GLU A 714 -12.08 5.27 -4.40
N ALA A 715 -11.89 4.86 -3.15
CA ALA A 715 -12.70 3.85 -2.47
C ALA A 715 -13.88 4.45 -1.68
N TYR A 716 -14.00 5.77 -1.58
CA TYR A 716 -15.04 6.41 -0.76
C TYR A 716 -16.45 6.06 -1.24
N ASN A 717 -16.66 6.07 -2.56
CA ASN A 717 -17.97 5.74 -3.13
C ASN A 717 -18.38 4.30 -2.79
N ASP A 718 -17.46 3.35 -2.96
CA ASP A 718 -17.73 1.93 -2.68
C ASP A 718 -18.04 1.70 -1.19
N ILE A 719 -17.27 2.33 -0.30
CA ILE A 719 -17.49 2.24 1.15
C ILE A 719 -18.79 2.93 1.56
N GLN A 720 -19.10 4.11 1.01
CA GLN A 720 -20.34 4.81 1.27
C GLN A 720 -21.54 3.95 0.87
N ILE A 721 -21.49 3.30 -0.31
CA ILE A 721 -22.53 2.36 -0.75
C ILE A 721 -22.71 1.21 0.25
N ILE A 722 -21.62 0.67 0.81
CA ILE A 722 -21.67 -0.42 1.79
C ILE A 722 -22.34 0.06 3.09
N ILE A 723 -21.92 1.21 3.61
CA ILE A 723 -22.49 1.82 4.83
C ILE A 723 -23.95 2.20 4.62
N ASP A 724 -24.29 2.87 3.52
CA ASP A 724 -25.65 3.31 3.20
C ASP A 724 -26.60 2.13 3.06
N ASN A 725 -26.16 1.04 2.43
CA ASN A 725 -26.96 -0.17 2.30
C ASN A 725 -27.23 -0.83 3.66
N ALA A 726 -26.20 -0.94 4.51
CA ALA A 726 -26.35 -1.46 5.87
C ALA A 726 -27.25 -0.57 6.73
N PHE A 727 -27.08 0.75 6.62
CA PHE A 727 -27.86 1.73 7.36
C PHE A 727 -29.32 1.80 6.88
N LYS A 728 -29.56 1.68 5.57
CA LYS A 728 -30.90 1.57 4.98
C LYS A 728 -31.60 0.28 5.43
N PHE A 729 -30.87 -0.84 5.45
CA PHE A 729 -31.38 -2.10 5.97
C PHE A 729 -31.76 -1.99 7.46
N TYR A 730 -30.86 -1.42 8.26
CA TYR A 730 -31.07 -1.12 9.66
C TYR A 730 -32.30 -0.23 9.88
N LYS A 731 -32.37 0.93 9.21
CA LYS A 731 -33.50 1.87 9.26
C LYS A 731 -34.82 1.18 8.92
N LYS A 732 -34.85 0.33 7.88
CA LYS A 732 -36.05 -0.43 7.50
C LYS A 732 -36.48 -1.38 8.62
N LYS A 733 -35.57 -2.20 9.15
CA LYS A 733 -35.87 -3.18 10.20
C LYS A 733 -36.32 -2.52 11.50
N ILE A 734 -35.64 -1.46 11.91
CA ILE A 734 -36.01 -0.69 13.11
C ILE A 734 -37.34 0.04 12.89
N LYS A 735 -37.57 0.63 11.71
CA LYS A 735 -38.87 1.23 11.37
C LYS A 735 -39.99 0.18 11.42
N ASP A 736 -39.80 -0.99 10.82
CA ASP A 736 -40.80 -2.07 10.85
C ASP A 736 -41.06 -2.55 12.28
N LEU A 737 -40.02 -2.72 13.11
CA LEU A 737 -40.15 -3.09 14.52
C LEU A 737 -40.88 -2.04 15.34
N ILE A 738 -40.58 -0.75 15.09
CA ILE A 738 -41.22 0.35 15.80
C ILE A 738 -42.67 0.50 15.33
N PHE A 739 -42.96 0.55 14.04
CA PHE A 739 -44.28 0.96 13.56
C PHE A 739 -45.25 -0.21 13.24
N LYS A 740 -44.88 -1.48 13.54
CA LYS A 740 -45.77 -2.65 13.29
C LYS A 740 -46.94 -2.83 14.25
N GLU A 741 -46.79 -2.44 15.52
CA GLU A 741 -47.79 -2.65 16.55
C GLU A 741 -48.34 -1.31 17.04
N ASN A 742 -49.62 -1.05 16.76
CA ASN A 742 -50.36 0.16 17.19
C ASN A 742 -50.77 0.09 18.66
N ASN A 743 -49.81 -0.18 19.54
CA ASN A 743 -50.01 -0.18 20.98
C ASN A 743 -49.23 0.96 21.63
N ILE A 744 -49.67 1.38 22.83
CA ILE A 744 -48.97 2.36 23.66
C ILE A 744 -47.55 1.85 23.93
N LYS A 745 -46.56 2.69 23.62
CA LYS A 745 -45.13 2.35 23.70
C LYS A 745 -44.51 2.96 24.96
N GLU A 746 -43.42 2.36 25.43
CA GLU A 746 -42.66 2.91 26.55
C GLU A 746 -42.03 4.28 26.19
N LYS A 747 -41.85 5.15 27.19
CA LYS A 747 -41.39 6.54 27.03
C LYS A 747 -40.06 6.67 26.26
N ASN A 748 -39.08 5.79 26.52
CA ASN A 748 -37.76 5.82 25.87
C ASN A 748 -37.85 5.54 24.36
N LEU A 749 -38.85 4.76 23.94
CA LEU A 749 -39.06 4.45 22.53
C LEU A 749 -39.52 5.70 21.74
N TYR A 750 -40.27 6.60 22.35
CA TYR A 750 -40.66 7.87 21.72
C TYR A 750 -39.45 8.80 21.47
N ASN A 751 -38.47 8.83 22.37
CA ASN A 751 -37.21 9.56 22.15
C ASN A 751 -36.42 8.97 20.97
N GLN A 752 -36.28 7.64 20.92
CA GLN A 752 -35.63 6.96 19.80
C GLN A 752 -36.38 7.17 18.48
N ILE A 753 -37.71 7.24 18.50
CA ILE A 753 -38.53 7.60 17.32
C ILE A 753 -38.20 9.02 16.84
N TYR A 754 -38.03 9.98 17.75
CA TYR A 754 -37.63 11.35 17.43
C TYR A 754 -36.21 11.43 16.86
N VAL A 755 -35.24 10.70 17.42
CA VAL A 755 -33.87 10.60 16.88
C VAL A 755 -33.89 9.98 15.47
N LEU A 756 -34.65 8.90 15.29
CA LEU A 756 -34.86 8.29 14.00
C LEU A 756 -35.49 9.28 13.02
N TRP A 757 -36.46 10.10 13.45
CA TRP A 757 -37.07 11.18 12.66
C TRP A 757 -36.05 12.26 12.24
N CYS A 758 -35.15 12.68 13.14
CA CYS A 758 -34.10 13.66 12.86
C CYS A 758 -33.16 13.22 11.71
N SER A 759 -33.02 11.90 11.52
CA SER A 759 -32.16 11.28 10.50
C SER A 759 -32.76 11.22 9.09
N TYR A 760 -34.02 11.63 8.89
CA TYR A 760 -34.68 11.69 7.58
C TYR A 760 -34.47 13.07 6.93
N ASP A 761 -34.60 13.14 5.60
CA ASP A 761 -34.55 14.41 4.89
C ASP A 761 -35.78 15.28 5.20
N LEU A 762 -35.76 16.57 4.82
CA LEU A 762 -36.84 17.50 5.15
C LEU A 762 -38.22 17.07 4.62
N LYS A 763 -38.27 16.35 3.50
CA LYS A 763 -39.51 15.90 2.87
C LYS A 763 -40.06 14.67 3.61
N GLU A 764 -39.20 13.68 3.86
CA GLU A 764 -39.51 12.48 4.62
C GLU A 764 -39.85 12.81 6.09
N LYS A 765 -39.20 13.81 6.68
CA LYS A 765 -39.53 14.37 8.00
C LYS A 765 -40.98 14.84 8.06
N LYS A 766 -41.46 15.54 7.02
CA LYS A 766 -42.85 15.99 6.91
C LYS A 766 -43.81 14.82 6.68
N GLU A 767 -43.47 13.89 5.78
CA GLU A 767 -44.30 12.71 5.50
C GLU A 767 -44.47 11.77 6.70
N LEU A 768 -43.43 11.58 7.52
CA LEU A 768 -43.49 10.76 8.73
C LEU A 768 -44.40 11.38 9.81
N LEU A 769 -44.30 12.70 9.98
CA LEU A 769 -45.17 13.47 10.88
C LEU A 769 -46.64 13.34 10.45
N ASP A 770 -46.92 13.44 9.15
CA ASP A 770 -48.28 13.39 8.63
C ASP A 770 -48.90 11.99 8.67
N ASN A 771 -48.13 10.95 8.31
CA ASN A 771 -48.64 9.58 8.21
C ASN A 771 -48.75 8.85 9.55
N ASN A 772 -48.04 9.31 10.59
CA ASN A 772 -47.99 8.66 11.91
C ASN A 772 -48.41 9.62 13.03
N LYS A 773 -49.35 10.53 12.77
CA LYS A 773 -49.82 11.53 13.75
C LYS A 773 -50.12 10.93 15.12
N GLN A 774 -50.82 9.80 15.17
CA GLN A 774 -51.13 9.11 16.44
C GLN A 774 -49.89 8.79 17.30
N ILE A 775 -48.72 8.54 16.67
CA ILE A 775 -47.46 8.27 17.37
C ILE A 775 -46.68 9.56 17.63
N PHE A 776 -46.67 10.53 16.70
CA PHE A 776 -45.98 11.80 16.88
C PHE A 776 -46.71 12.80 17.79
N ASP A 777 -48.03 12.67 17.93
CA ASP A 777 -48.83 13.38 18.93
C ASP A 777 -48.46 12.93 20.34
N CYS A 778 -48.01 11.68 20.48
CA CYS A 778 -47.40 11.18 21.71
C CYS A 778 -45.95 11.69 21.92
N ILE A 779 -45.34 12.37 20.94
CA ILE A 779 -43.98 12.94 21.04
C ILE A 779 -44.08 14.43 21.36
N THR A 780 -43.86 14.76 22.62
CA THR A 780 -43.97 16.11 23.18
C THR A 780 -42.62 16.84 23.20
N LYS A 781 -41.78 16.68 22.17
CA LYS A 781 -40.47 17.37 22.11
C LYS A 781 -40.67 18.85 21.83
N THR A 782 -40.23 19.70 22.74
CA THR A 782 -40.20 21.14 22.59
C THR A 782 -38.76 21.60 22.35
N VAL A 783 -38.61 22.74 21.71
CA VAL A 783 -37.32 23.39 21.42
C VAL A 783 -37.32 24.71 22.17
N ARG A 784 -36.24 24.97 22.90
CA ARG A 784 -36.12 26.15 23.77
C ARG A 784 -35.86 27.40 22.93
N VAL A 785 -36.66 28.42 23.19
CA VAL A 785 -36.55 29.72 22.51
C VAL A 785 -36.67 30.86 23.51
N ILE A 786 -36.09 32.01 23.19
CA ILE A 786 -36.37 33.28 23.86
C ILE A 786 -37.20 34.11 22.90
N LYS A 787 -38.42 34.46 23.32
CA LYS A 787 -39.38 35.18 22.49
C LYS A 787 -39.63 36.58 23.03
N ASN A 788 -39.72 37.55 22.12
CA ASN A 788 -40.12 38.90 22.45
C ASN A 788 -41.65 39.03 22.35
N ILE A 789 -42.29 39.33 23.48
CA ILE A 789 -43.72 39.65 23.56
C ILE A 789 -43.83 41.02 24.22
N ASP A 790 -44.47 41.98 23.54
CA ASP A 790 -44.68 43.36 24.02
C ASP A 790 -43.40 44.06 24.56
N ASN A 791 -42.30 43.99 23.80
CA ASN A 791 -40.99 44.61 24.11
C ASN A 791 -40.27 44.04 25.35
N ARG A 792 -40.57 42.81 25.75
CA ARG A 792 -39.78 42.08 26.76
C ARG A 792 -39.43 40.68 26.27
N TYR A 793 -38.20 40.26 26.53
CA TYR A 793 -37.75 38.91 26.28
C TYR A 793 -38.11 38.01 27.45
N SER A 794 -38.70 36.87 27.12
CA SER A 794 -38.96 35.80 28.08
C SER A 794 -38.67 34.45 27.44
N GLU A 795 -38.34 33.49 28.29
CA GLU A 795 -38.20 32.10 27.88
C GLU A 795 -39.56 31.55 27.45
N ASP A 796 -39.55 30.77 26.39
CA ASP A 796 -40.72 30.07 25.87
C ASP A 796 -40.27 28.72 25.28
N GLU A 797 -41.21 27.79 25.16
CA GLU A 797 -40.97 26.51 24.53
C GLU A 797 -41.86 26.38 23.32
N MET A 798 -41.24 26.12 22.18
CA MET A 798 -41.99 25.94 20.95
C MET A 798 -41.86 24.50 20.49
N ASP A 799 -42.99 23.86 20.22
CA ASP A 799 -42.99 22.52 19.63
C ASP A 799 -42.11 22.54 18.37
N PHE A 800 -41.19 21.58 18.23
CA PHE A 800 -40.30 21.52 17.07
C PHE A 800 -41.11 21.57 15.75
N LYS A 801 -42.33 21.01 15.76
CA LYS A 801 -43.29 21.03 14.65
C LYS A 801 -43.65 22.45 14.21
N ASN A 802 -43.68 23.43 15.12
CA ASN A 802 -44.01 24.82 14.84
C ASN A 802 -42.81 25.63 14.33
N ILE A 803 -41.60 25.39 14.83
CA ILE A 803 -40.38 26.03 14.29
C ILE A 803 -40.13 25.60 12.84
N MET A 804 -40.40 24.33 12.53
CA MET A 804 -40.30 23.80 11.18
C MET A 804 -41.26 24.48 10.18
N ASN A 805 -42.24 25.25 10.67
CA ASN A 805 -43.18 26.02 9.85
C ASN A 805 -42.77 27.51 9.65
N ASP A 806 -41.77 28.08 10.36
CA ASP A 806 -41.41 29.53 10.34
C ASP A 806 -39.89 29.83 10.55
N LEU A 807 -39.01 29.30 9.70
CA LEU A 807 -37.54 29.36 9.87
C LEU A 807 -36.85 30.72 9.61
N ASN A 808 -37.46 31.65 8.85
CA ASN A 808 -36.78 32.86 8.35
C ASN A 808 -36.69 34.03 9.35
N ASN A 809 -37.27 33.92 10.55
CA ASN A 809 -37.41 35.02 11.51
C ASN A 809 -36.74 34.74 12.87
N VAL A 810 -35.69 33.91 12.90
CA VAL A 810 -35.10 33.29 14.12
C VAL A 810 -33.57 33.50 14.19
N ALA A 811 -32.99 33.72 15.39
CA ALA A 811 -31.54 33.88 15.62
C ALA A 811 -30.93 32.91 16.65
N PHE A 812 -29.60 32.86 16.79
CA PHE A 812 -28.87 31.88 17.63
C PHE A 812 -27.77 32.54 18.51
N ILE A 813 -27.29 31.88 19.57
CA ILE A 813 -26.23 32.37 20.48
C ILE A 813 -24.90 31.66 20.19
N TYR A 814 -23.79 32.40 20.12
CA TYR A 814 -22.46 31.87 19.78
C TYR A 814 -21.66 31.36 20.97
N ASN A 815 -21.55 32.18 22.02
CA ASN A 815 -20.96 31.77 23.29
C ASN A 815 -22.03 31.17 24.20
N ILE A 816 -22.97 30.44 23.60
CA ILE A 816 -24.07 29.82 24.34
C ILE A 816 -23.52 28.98 25.50
N HIS A 817 -22.30 28.45 25.34
CA HIS A 817 -21.47 27.78 26.34
C HIS A 817 -21.13 28.60 27.59
N ASP A 818 -20.91 29.91 27.48
CA ASP A 818 -20.58 30.78 28.63
C ASP A 818 -21.79 30.98 29.57
N TYR A 819 -22.99 30.75 29.02
CA TYR A 819 -24.22 30.74 29.77
C TYR A 819 -24.66 29.35 30.15
N GLU A 820 -23.86 28.34 29.87
CA GLU A 820 -24.15 26.99 30.28
C GLU A 820 -23.41 26.72 31.58
N GLU A 821 -24.17 26.63 32.67
CA GLU A 821 -23.61 26.22 33.95
C GLU A 821 -23.80 24.72 34.10
N HIS A 822 -22.80 24.03 34.65
CA HIS A 822 -22.99 22.63 34.99
C HIS A 822 -24.09 22.51 36.05
N SER A 823 -25.17 21.82 35.69
CA SER A 823 -26.13 21.36 36.67
C SER A 823 -25.42 20.41 37.64
N SER A 824 -25.42 20.75 38.92
CA SER A 824 -24.84 19.95 40.01
C SER A 824 -25.54 18.60 40.23
N LEU A 825 -26.60 18.31 39.47
CA LEU A 825 -27.40 17.10 39.61
C LEU A 825 -27.24 16.12 38.43
N HIS A 826 -26.95 16.57 37.20
CA HIS A 826 -27.07 15.72 36.00
C HIS A 826 -25.95 15.82 34.95
N GLY A 827 -24.92 16.66 35.13
CA GLY A 827 -23.75 16.67 34.23
C GLY A 827 -23.97 17.35 32.87
N ASP A 828 -25.22 17.64 32.50
CA ASP A 828 -25.55 18.42 31.31
C ASP A 828 -25.30 19.93 31.53
N LEU A 829 -24.88 20.60 30.47
CA LEU A 829 -24.70 22.05 30.37
C LEU A 829 -26.08 22.73 30.43
N VAL A 830 -26.39 23.38 31.56
CA VAL A 830 -27.68 24.06 31.77
C VAL A 830 -27.55 25.51 31.38
N LEU A 831 -28.22 25.84 30.28
CA LEU A 831 -28.29 27.20 29.81
C LEU A 831 -29.05 28.11 30.78
N LYS A 832 -28.34 29.05 31.41
CA LYS A 832 -28.78 30.17 32.25
C LYS A 832 -29.59 31.18 31.46
N THR A 833 -30.73 30.72 31.00
CA THR A 833 -31.59 31.48 30.09
C THR A 833 -32.08 32.77 30.76
N ASN A 834 -32.22 32.80 32.09
CA ASN A 834 -32.54 34.02 32.85
C ASN A 834 -31.41 35.04 32.92
N GLU A 835 -30.14 34.62 32.95
CA GLU A 835 -29.01 35.56 32.89
C GLU A 835 -28.87 36.11 31.47
N ILE A 836 -29.06 35.26 30.45
CA ILE A 836 -29.20 35.71 29.07
C ILE A 836 -30.34 36.72 28.97
N ILE A 837 -31.52 36.43 29.52
CA ILE A 837 -32.70 37.31 29.52
C ILE A 837 -32.47 38.60 30.33
N GLN A 838 -31.77 38.55 31.46
CA GLN A 838 -31.42 39.73 32.27
C GLN A 838 -30.43 40.62 31.55
N VAL A 839 -29.42 40.03 30.91
CA VAL A 839 -28.47 40.74 30.05
C VAL A 839 -29.22 41.32 28.84
N LEU A 840 -30.13 40.58 28.20
CA LEU A 840 -30.94 41.06 27.06
C LEU A 840 -31.96 42.16 27.42
N ASN A 841 -32.53 42.15 28.64
CA ASN A 841 -33.55 43.11 29.08
C ASN A 841 -33.00 44.31 29.88
N ASN A 842 -31.83 44.18 30.54
CA ASN A 842 -31.30 45.19 31.49
C ASN A 842 -29.89 45.72 31.14
N SER A 843 -29.32 45.30 30.00
CA SER A 843 -28.12 45.93 29.47
C SER A 843 -28.42 47.32 28.92
N GLU A 844 -27.39 48.14 28.82
CA GLU A 844 -27.52 49.48 28.22
C GLU A 844 -27.63 49.45 26.69
N SER A 845 -27.60 48.26 26.05
CA SER A 845 -27.57 48.04 24.58
C SER A 845 -28.74 47.16 24.08
N GLU A 846 -29.50 47.59 23.05
CA GLU A 846 -30.75 46.95 22.58
C GLU A 846 -30.55 45.72 21.62
N CYS A 847 -31.36 44.66 21.76
CA CYS A 847 -31.33 43.42 20.94
C CYS A 847 -32.34 43.43 19.76
N LYS A 848 -31.96 42.89 18.58
CA LYS A 848 -32.71 43.04 17.31
C LYS A 848 -33.56 41.84 16.84
N PHE A 849 -33.55 40.69 17.52
CA PHE A 849 -34.23 39.45 17.06
C PHE A 849 -35.51 39.14 17.86
N LYS A 850 -36.61 38.69 17.23
CA LYS A 850 -37.89 38.39 17.91
C LYS A 850 -38.00 37.00 18.51
N VAL A 851 -37.37 36.01 17.88
CA VAL A 851 -37.27 34.64 18.37
C VAL A 851 -35.80 34.27 18.31
N ILE A 852 -35.24 33.86 19.44
CA ILE A 852 -33.86 33.41 19.55
C ILE A 852 -33.91 31.94 19.93
N VAL A 853 -33.47 31.06 19.04
CA VAL A 853 -33.29 29.64 19.37
C VAL A 853 -32.06 29.53 20.24
N VAL A 854 -32.30 28.96 21.41
CA VAL A 854 -31.27 28.69 22.40
C VAL A 854 -31.04 27.17 22.56
N ASP A 855 -31.57 26.39 21.61
CA ASP A 855 -31.37 24.96 21.49
C ASP A 855 -30.25 24.65 20.49
N ARG A 856 -29.11 24.23 21.03
CA ARG A 856 -27.86 23.96 20.30
C ARG A 856 -28.00 22.84 19.28
N ASP A 857 -28.65 21.75 19.67
CA ASP A 857 -28.75 20.54 18.85
C ASP A 857 -29.74 20.74 17.72
N PHE A 858 -30.82 21.47 18.01
CA PHE A 858 -31.75 21.92 17.00
C PHE A 858 -31.07 22.90 16.04
N TYR A 859 -30.31 23.88 16.52
CA TYR A 859 -29.50 24.78 15.69
C TYR A 859 -28.54 24.03 14.75
N ALA A 860 -27.90 22.96 15.24
CA ALA A 860 -26.96 22.18 14.44
C ALA A 860 -27.60 21.42 13.27
N LEU A 861 -28.93 21.30 13.21
CA LEU A 861 -29.67 20.80 12.05
C LEU A 861 -29.64 21.78 10.86
N PHE A 862 -29.19 23.02 11.07
CA PHE A 862 -29.22 24.13 10.09
C PHE A 862 -27.82 24.77 9.83
N LYS A 863 -26.71 24.15 10.29
CA LYS A 863 -25.35 24.73 10.44
C LYS A 863 -24.54 25.00 9.15
N SER A 864 -25.14 25.01 7.95
CA SER A 864 -24.42 25.16 6.66
C SER A 864 -24.57 26.52 5.98
N GLU A 865 -24.96 27.58 6.70
CA GLU A 865 -25.19 28.92 6.12
C GLU A 865 -24.32 30.01 6.79
N PHE A 866 -24.05 31.12 6.09
CA PHE A 866 -23.05 32.14 6.48
C PHE A 866 -23.50 33.00 7.67
N CYS A 867 -22.57 33.43 8.55
CA CYS A 867 -22.86 34.26 9.72
C CYS A 867 -22.80 35.76 9.39
N SER A 868 -23.88 36.49 9.66
CA SER A 868 -24.09 37.85 9.16
C SER A 868 -23.89 38.98 10.17
N ASN A 869 -24.05 38.78 11.49
CA ASN A 869 -23.82 39.81 12.52
C ASN A 869 -23.36 39.19 13.87
N ILE A 870 -22.50 39.88 14.64
CA ILE A 870 -22.10 39.53 16.03
C ILE A 870 -22.45 40.71 16.95
N GLN A 871 -23.16 40.44 18.04
CA GLN A 871 -23.45 41.43 19.08
C GLN A 871 -23.06 40.86 20.45
N ILE A 872 -22.20 41.56 21.21
CA ILE A 872 -21.85 41.24 22.60
C ILE A 872 -22.65 42.16 23.51
N ILE A 873 -23.38 41.58 24.46
CA ILE A 873 -24.20 42.32 25.42
C ILE A 873 -23.69 41.94 26.81
N GLN A 874 -23.22 42.91 27.60
CA GLN A 874 -22.64 42.67 28.93
C GLN A 874 -23.44 43.36 30.04
N LYS A 875 -23.57 42.69 31.18
CA LYS A 875 -24.05 43.26 32.44
C LYS A 875 -23.36 42.58 33.62
N ASP A 876 -22.73 43.36 34.48
CA ASP A 876 -21.91 42.88 35.60
C ASP A 876 -20.82 41.92 35.08
N ASP A 877 -20.72 40.68 35.56
CA ASP A 877 -19.71 39.70 35.10
C ASP A 877 -20.16 38.86 33.88
N ASN A 878 -21.36 39.08 33.33
CA ASN A 878 -21.99 38.21 32.33
C ASN A 878 -22.03 38.83 30.92
N ILE A 879 -21.60 38.09 29.88
CA ILE A 879 -21.40 38.57 28.48
C ILE A 879 -22.08 37.69 27.38
N VAL A 880 -23.14 38.12 26.67
CA VAL A 880 -23.88 37.33 25.63
C VAL A 880 -23.45 37.68 24.21
N TYR A 881 -23.03 36.67 23.42
CA TYR A 881 -22.67 36.78 22.00
C TYR A 881 -23.77 36.22 21.10
N LEU A 882 -24.48 37.06 20.35
CA LEU A 882 -25.55 36.66 19.43
C LEU A 882 -25.09 36.58 17.97
N LYS A 883 -25.60 35.60 17.22
CA LYS A 883 -25.35 35.40 15.77
C LYS A 883 -26.64 35.09 15.00
N SER A 884 -26.81 35.74 13.85
CA SER A 884 -27.77 35.33 12.81
C SER A 884 -27.06 34.77 11.60
N TYR A 885 -27.77 33.94 10.84
CA TYR A 885 -27.28 33.38 9.57
C TYR A 885 -27.97 34.06 8.38
N SER A 886 -27.18 34.46 7.39
CA SER A 886 -27.60 34.88 6.05
C SER A 886 -26.41 34.75 5.09
N ASP A 887 -26.63 34.65 3.79
CA ASP A 887 -25.65 34.23 2.76
C ASP A 887 -24.42 35.16 2.44
N GLU A 888 -24.03 36.17 3.25
CA GLU A 888 -22.97 37.16 2.88
C GLU A 888 -22.00 37.61 4.03
N ASN A 889 -20.78 38.13 3.74
CA ASN A 889 -19.52 37.92 4.53
C ASN A 889 -18.60 39.18 4.87
N LYS A 890 -17.97 39.27 6.08
CA LYS A 890 -16.59 39.83 6.52
C LYS A 890 -16.38 40.98 7.60
N LYS A 891 -15.62 40.74 8.72
CA LYS A 891 -14.39 41.45 9.32
C LYS A 891 -13.99 40.98 10.77
N LEU A 892 -12.74 41.25 11.26
CA LEU A 892 -12.18 40.87 12.60
C LEU A 892 -12.73 41.71 13.78
N PRO A 893 -12.97 41.11 14.97
CA PRO A 893 -13.61 41.80 16.11
C PRO A 893 -12.62 42.63 16.94
N GLY A 894 -13.04 43.83 17.37
CA GLY A 894 -12.35 44.65 18.36
C GLY A 894 -12.95 44.48 19.77
N VAL A 895 -12.12 44.53 20.80
CA VAL A 895 -12.49 44.42 22.23
C VAL A 895 -12.78 45.82 22.80
N LEU A 896 -13.68 45.93 23.80
CA LEU A 896 -14.39 47.19 24.12
C LEU A 896 -14.15 47.80 25.54
N ASP A 897 -13.49 47.16 26.56
CA ASP A 897 -13.30 47.72 27.95
C ASP A 897 -12.24 47.06 28.93
N GLU A 898 -12.00 47.67 30.12
CA GLU A 898 -10.95 47.38 31.15
C GLU A 898 -11.19 46.17 32.08
N ASN A 899 -12.44 45.80 32.40
CA ASN A 899 -12.74 44.66 33.30
C ASN A 899 -12.33 43.31 32.69
N THR A 900 -12.20 43.29 31.37
CA THR A 900 -11.73 42.15 30.59
C THR A 900 -10.27 41.76 30.93
N LYS A 901 -9.46 42.65 31.54
CA LYS A 901 -8.01 42.46 31.78
C LYS A 901 -7.63 41.69 33.05
N ASP A 902 -8.21 42.01 34.20
CA ASP A 902 -7.87 41.37 35.48
C ASP A 902 -8.28 39.88 35.49
N SER A 903 -9.36 39.53 34.78
CA SER A 903 -9.81 38.15 34.57
C SER A 903 -8.78 37.30 33.82
N ILE A 904 -8.03 37.90 32.88
CA ILE A 904 -7.03 37.19 32.06
C ILE A 904 -5.77 36.83 32.86
N LEU A 905 -5.38 37.59 33.90
CA LEU A 905 -4.15 37.33 34.67
C LEU A 905 -4.28 36.24 35.75
N ARG A 906 -5.49 36.06 36.30
CA ARG A 906 -5.76 34.99 37.28
C ARG A 906 -5.57 33.59 36.67
N ASP A 907 -5.85 33.45 35.39
CA ASP A 907 -5.75 32.19 34.63
C ASP A 907 -4.30 31.63 34.53
N LEU A 908 -3.28 32.41 34.91
CA LEU A 908 -1.88 31.98 34.96
C LEU A 908 -1.54 31.10 36.18
N VAL A 909 -2.33 31.15 37.27
CA VAL A 909 -2.01 30.44 38.53
C VAL A 909 -3.22 29.77 39.16
N VAL A 910 -4.38 30.44 39.17
CA VAL A 910 -5.59 29.94 39.82
C VAL A 910 -6.65 29.66 38.77
N LYS A 911 -7.31 28.52 38.92
CA LYS A 911 -8.44 28.08 38.13
C LYS A 911 -9.54 29.16 38.06
N ASN A 912 -9.90 29.64 36.88
CA ASN A 912 -11.27 30.08 36.64
C ASN A 912 -12.13 28.84 36.43
N ASN A 913 -13.19 28.69 37.23
CA ASN A 913 -14.16 27.61 37.11
C ASN A 913 -15.07 27.84 35.89
N SER A 914 -14.49 27.98 34.70
CA SER A 914 -15.27 27.97 33.45
C SER A 914 -15.40 26.52 32.97
N PRO A 915 -16.62 26.00 32.81
CA PRO A 915 -16.86 24.62 32.41
C PRO A 915 -16.79 24.50 30.88
N ASP A 916 -15.59 24.67 30.31
CA ASP A 916 -15.40 24.51 28.87
C ASP A 916 -14.62 23.22 28.55
N ILE A 917 -15.11 22.48 27.55
CA ILE A 917 -14.49 21.24 27.05
C ILE A 917 -13.10 21.55 26.43
N ILE A 918 -12.84 22.80 26.02
CA ILE A 918 -11.52 23.22 25.51
C ILE A 918 -10.53 23.50 26.65
N HIS A 919 -10.99 23.87 27.84
CA HIS A 919 -10.14 24.14 29.01
C HIS A 919 -9.83 22.88 29.86
N GLU A 920 -10.63 21.83 29.79
CA GLU A 920 -10.34 20.54 30.47
C GLU A 920 -8.99 19.93 30.05
N PHE A 921 -8.54 20.17 28.80
CA PHE A 921 -7.31 19.59 28.25
C PHE A 921 -6.01 19.99 28.96
N TYR A 922 -6.08 21.01 29.82
CA TYR A 922 -4.92 21.65 30.45
C TYR A 922 -5.08 21.81 31.97
N ASP A 923 -6.20 21.33 32.53
CA ASP A 923 -6.64 21.63 33.89
C ASP A 923 -5.84 20.88 34.98
N GLY A 924 -5.20 19.76 34.62
CA GLY A 924 -4.33 18.98 35.52
C GLY A 924 -2.84 19.32 35.43
N MET A 925 -2.42 20.15 34.48
CA MET A 925 -0.99 20.41 34.25
C MET A 925 -0.40 21.27 35.37
N LEU A 926 0.81 20.94 35.79
CA LEU A 926 1.48 21.62 36.89
C LEU A 926 1.76 23.11 36.60
N ARG A 927 1.83 23.55 35.34
CA ARG A 927 2.18 24.92 34.93
C ARG A 927 1.27 25.41 33.79
N ARG A 928 0.95 26.72 33.74
CA ARG A 928 0.00 27.32 32.78
C ARG A 928 0.59 28.44 31.88
N PHE A 929 -0.13 28.88 30.85
CA PHE A 929 0.18 30.04 30.00
C PHE A 929 -1.09 30.77 29.47
N ILE A 930 -0.95 32.03 29.01
CA ILE A 930 -2.04 32.82 28.40
C ILE A 930 -1.63 33.45 27.06
N LEU A 931 -2.61 33.94 26.28
CA LEU A 931 -2.37 34.73 25.06
C LEU A 931 -1.65 36.04 25.39
N GLY A 932 -0.72 36.45 24.53
CA GLY A 932 -0.04 37.73 24.63
C GLY A 932 -1.01 38.90 24.60
N ILE A 933 -0.97 39.68 25.67
CA ILE A 933 -1.63 40.98 25.81
C ILE A 933 -0.56 42.07 25.80
N ASP A 934 -0.94 43.28 25.38
CA ASP A 934 0.02 44.35 25.07
C ASP A 934 0.75 44.90 26.32
N GLU A 935 0.41 44.43 27.53
CA GLU A 935 0.95 44.90 28.82
C GLU A 935 2.20 44.19 29.37
N TYR A 936 2.52 42.97 28.93
CA TYR A 936 3.73 42.24 29.35
C TYR A 936 4.60 41.85 28.15
N PRO A 937 4.99 42.81 27.30
CA PRO A 937 5.65 42.51 26.03
C PRO A 937 7.01 41.85 26.20
N SER A 938 7.69 42.04 27.35
CA SER A 938 9.08 41.61 27.56
C SER A 938 9.25 40.12 27.90
N ILE A 939 8.17 39.45 28.30
CA ILE A 939 8.15 38.02 28.66
C ILE A 939 7.30 37.19 27.70
N LEU A 940 6.91 37.80 26.56
CA LEU A 940 6.22 37.08 25.50
C LEU A 940 7.18 36.06 24.88
N SER A 941 6.85 34.80 25.09
CA SER A 941 7.46 33.68 24.39
C SER A 941 6.69 33.42 23.10
N ARG A 942 7.41 33.13 22.03
CA ARG A 942 6.84 32.66 20.78
C ARG A 942 6.29 31.24 20.92
N GLU A 943 6.86 30.46 21.82
CA GLU A 943 6.62 29.03 21.97
C GLU A 943 6.36 28.68 23.44
N VAL A 944 5.56 27.66 23.69
CA VAL A 944 5.30 27.13 25.02
C VAL A 944 5.89 25.72 25.09
N PRO A 945 6.69 25.38 26.12
CA PRO A 945 7.20 24.04 26.34
C PRO A 945 6.08 23.00 26.43
N PHE A 946 6.38 21.81 25.95
CA PHE A 946 5.48 20.66 26.05
C PHE A 946 5.16 20.33 27.53
N GLY A 947 3.87 20.14 27.85
CA GLY A 947 3.41 19.85 29.22
C GLY A 947 3.01 21.07 30.05
N ILE A 948 2.71 22.22 29.42
CA ILE A 948 2.21 23.45 30.07
C ILE A 948 0.84 23.81 29.47
N GLY A 949 -0.12 24.20 30.32
CA GLY A 949 -1.52 24.34 29.95
C GLY A 949 -2.04 25.75 29.65
N GLY A 950 -2.85 25.96 28.60
CA GLY A 950 -3.40 27.28 28.23
C GLY A 950 -4.04 27.35 26.85
N ASP A 951 -4.58 28.51 26.47
CA ASP A 951 -5.37 28.69 25.23
C ASP A 951 -4.56 29.09 24.00
N TRP A 952 -4.75 28.33 22.91
CA TRP A 952 -3.97 28.45 21.69
C TRP A 952 -4.62 29.41 20.67
N HIS A 953 -4.07 30.62 20.58
CA HIS A 953 -4.39 31.54 19.49
C HIS A 953 -3.18 31.74 18.59
N ARG A 954 -3.33 31.48 17.28
CA ARG A 954 -2.29 31.76 16.29
C ARG A 954 -2.30 33.24 15.94
N SER A 955 -1.35 34.01 16.49
CA SER A 955 -0.66 35.16 15.85
C SER A 955 -0.04 36.21 16.80
N LYS A 956 -0.01 36.04 18.14
CA LYS A 956 0.36 37.16 19.07
C LYS A 956 1.30 36.85 20.26
N GLY A 957 1.92 35.66 20.35
CA GLY A 957 2.84 35.27 21.45
C GLY A 957 2.14 34.88 22.76
N TYR A 958 2.90 34.41 23.75
CA TYR A 958 2.38 33.77 24.97
C TYR A 958 3.14 34.18 26.24
N ILE A 959 2.46 34.25 27.38
CA ILE A 959 3.08 34.46 28.70
C ILE A 959 3.02 33.13 29.46
N ILE A 960 4.17 32.55 29.82
CA ILE A 960 4.26 31.28 30.56
C ILE A 960 4.33 31.56 32.06
N SER A 961 3.58 30.82 32.88
CA SER A 961 3.50 31.05 34.32
C SER A 961 4.80 30.69 35.06
N PRO A 962 5.30 31.60 35.93
CA PRO A 962 6.48 31.36 36.76
C PRO A 962 6.23 30.40 37.94
N VAL A 963 4.97 30.15 38.30
CA VAL A 963 4.57 29.39 39.49
C VAL A 963 3.83 28.12 39.05
N THR A 964 4.14 26.96 39.65
CA THR A 964 3.32 25.75 39.48
C THR A 964 2.16 25.71 40.46
N SER A 965 1.11 24.96 40.15
CA SER A 965 -0.02 24.72 41.06
C SER A 965 0.44 24.16 42.41
N ILE A 966 1.37 23.20 42.42
CA ILE A 966 1.98 22.64 43.66
C ILE A 966 2.77 23.70 44.44
N GLN A 967 3.53 24.55 43.75
CA GLN A 967 4.29 25.63 44.41
C GLN A 967 3.36 26.68 45.01
N TRP A 968 2.27 27.03 44.32
CA TRP A 968 1.25 27.93 44.84
C TRP A 968 0.59 27.34 46.10
N GLU A 969 0.11 26.09 46.06
CA GLU A 969 -0.49 25.42 47.22
C GLU A 969 0.44 25.40 48.44
N LYS A 970 1.75 25.23 48.21
CA LYS A 970 2.75 25.16 49.27
C LYS A 970 3.14 26.52 49.84
N TYR A 971 3.13 27.57 49.02
CA TYR A 971 3.71 28.88 49.36
C TYR A 971 2.71 30.03 49.47
N ALA A 972 1.43 29.84 49.13
CA ALA A 972 0.41 30.89 49.14
C ALA A 972 0.17 31.55 50.52
N LEU A 973 0.48 30.85 51.61
CA LEU A 973 0.35 31.38 52.99
C LEU A 973 1.54 32.22 53.44
N LEU A 974 2.58 32.35 52.61
CA LEU A 974 3.72 33.21 52.88
C LEU A 974 3.39 34.69 52.62
N SER A 975 4.14 35.58 53.25
CA SER A 975 4.12 37.00 52.86
C SER A 975 4.53 37.15 51.39
N LYS A 976 4.05 38.22 50.72
CA LYS A 976 4.36 38.50 49.31
C LYS A 976 5.87 38.43 49.04
N GLU A 977 6.69 38.96 49.96
CA GLU A 977 8.14 38.93 49.87
C GLU A 977 8.71 37.50 49.94
N GLN A 978 8.25 36.68 50.90
CA GLN A 978 8.68 35.29 51.06
C GLN A 978 8.19 34.38 49.92
N PHE A 979 7.02 34.68 49.34
CA PHE A 979 6.48 33.98 48.18
C PHE A 979 7.33 34.22 46.93
N ILE A 980 7.62 35.50 46.64
CA ILE A 980 8.50 35.88 45.53
C ILE A 980 9.89 35.23 45.69
N GLU A 981 10.46 35.25 46.90
CA GLU A 981 11.76 34.64 47.19
C GLU A 981 11.76 33.11 46.98
N SER A 982 10.70 32.42 47.44
CA SER A 982 10.59 30.96 47.33
C SER A 982 10.48 30.46 45.88
N ILE A 983 9.77 31.21 45.04
CA ILE A 983 9.63 30.89 43.60
C ILE A 983 10.90 31.28 42.83
N SER A 984 11.41 32.49 43.03
CA SER A 984 12.52 33.02 42.24
C SER A 984 13.89 32.34 42.50
N ASN A 985 14.01 31.59 43.60
CA ASN A 985 15.19 30.80 43.96
C ASN A 985 15.12 29.32 43.51
N SER A 986 14.03 28.86 42.90
CA SER A 986 13.86 27.45 42.50
C SER A 986 14.65 27.11 41.22
N GLU A 987 15.08 25.85 41.06
CA GLU A 987 15.78 25.41 39.83
C GLU A 987 14.85 25.49 38.60
N GLU A 988 13.55 25.23 38.78
CA GLU A 988 12.54 25.31 37.73
C GLU A 988 12.36 26.75 37.23
N PHE A 989 12.38 27.75 38.13
CA PHE A 989 12.29 29.16 37.75
C PHE A 989 13.50 29.62 36.93
N GLN A 990 14.71 29.18 37.29
CA GLN A 990 15.92 29.49 36.53
C GLN A 990 15.87 28.91 35.11
N ARG A 991 15.32 27.69 34.97
CA ARG A 991 15.11 27.02 33.67
C ARG A 991 14.04 27.73 32.84
N LEU A 992 12.95 28.21 33.45
CA LEU A 992 11.93 29.01 32.77
C LEU A 992 12.49 30.33 32.23
N VAL A 993 13.21 31.10 33.06
CA VAL A 993 13.81 32.38 32.65
C VAL A 993 14.77 32.17 31.48
N LYS A 994 15.55 31.08 31.50
CA LYS A 994 16.42 30.70 30.39
C LYS A 994 15.63 30.34 29.13
N TYR A 995 14.56 29.55 29.26
CA TYR A 995 13.70 29.16 28.15
C TYR A 995 13.08 30.38 27.45
N VAL A 996 12.51 31.32 28.21
CA VAL A 996 11.87 32.52 27.65
C VAL A 996 12.90 33.45 27.02
N TYR A 997 14.11 33.54 27.59
CA TYR A 997 15.22 34.26 26.97
C TYR A 997 15.58 33.69 25.59
N GLU A 998 15.56 32.37 25.43
CA GLU A 998 15.87 31.68 24.16
C GLU A 998 14.71 31.76 23.13
N HIS A 999 13.47 31.98 23.57
CA HIS A 999 12.25 31.88 22.73
C HIS A 999 11.40 33.16 22.68
N GLN A 1000 11.99 34.34 22.87
CA GLN A 1000 11.27 35.64 22.81
C GLN A 1000 10.47 35.82 21.50
N LEU A 1001 9.26 36.39 21.58
CA LEU A 1001 8.38 36.67 20.44
C LEU A 1001 9.07 37.56 19.39
N ASP A 1002 9.68 38.65 19.87
CA ASP A 1002 10.58 39.51 19.10
C ASP A 1002 12.03 39.19 19.50
N LYS A 1003 12.77 38.51 18.61
CA LYS A 1003 14.12 38.01 18.89
C LYS A 1003 15.06 39.10 19.44
N CYS A 1004 15.70 38.81 20.57
CA CYS A 1004 16.81 39.56 21.19
C CYS A 1004 16.50 40.96 21.76
N ASN A 1005 15.24 41.26 22.10
CA ASN A 1005 14.88 42.58 22.62
C ASN A 1005 15.12 42.77 24.13
N ASN A 1006 15.16 41.69 24.92
CA ASN A 1006 15.30 41.78 26.38
C ASN A 1006 16.42 40.87 26.91
N SER A 1007 17.19 41.36 27.89
CA SER A 1007 18.21 40.57 28.59
C SER A 1007 17.57 39.54 29.53
N GLN A 1008 18.30 38.48 29.86
CA GLN A 1008 17.83 37.47 30.82
C GLN A 1008 17.52 38.10 32.20
N GLU A 1009 18.22 39.18 32.56
CA GLU A 1009 17.97 39.94 33.80
C GLU A 1009 16.68 40.76 33.71
N LYS A 1010 16.39 41.40 32.57
CA LYS A 1010 15.12 42.12 32.34
C LYS A 1010 13.93 41.17 32.28
N ILE A 1011 14.10 39.99 31.70
CA ILE A 1011 13.09 38.91 31.71
C ILE A 1011 12.86 38.44 33.14
N ARG A 1012 13.93 38.27 33.94
CA ARG A 1012 13.84 37.91 35.35
C ARG A 1012 13.09 38.98 36.15
N GLU A 1013 13.41 40.26 35.97
CA GLU A 1013 12.72 41.39 36.63
C GLU A 1013 11.24 41.46 36.28
N GLU A 1014 10.90 41.33 34.99
CA GLU A 1014 9.51 41.33 34.51
C GLU A 1014 8.74 40.10 35.00
N TYR A 1015 9.41 38.95 35.13
CA TYR A 1015 8.83 37.78 35.79
C TYR A 1015 8.64 37.97 37.29
N ILE A 1016 9.54 38.65 38.00
CA ILE A 1016 9.37 38.99 39.41
C ILE A 1016 8.19 39.96 39.58
N ARG A 1017 8.03 40.93 38.66
CA ARG A 1017 6.85 41.81 38.58
C ARG A 1017 5.59 41.01 38.37
N LEU A 1018 5.59 40.10 37.39
CA LEU A 1018 4.46 39.21 37.12
C LEU A 1018 4.13 38.32 38.33
N ILE A 1019 5.12 37.76 39.05
CA ILE A 1019 4.88 36.99 40.28
C ILE A 1019 4.17 37.85 41.33
N GLY A 1020 4.56 39.13 41.45
CA GLY A 1020 3.90 40.09 42.33
C GLY A 1020 2.47 40.44 41.89
N ASP A 1021 2.26 40.68 40.60
CA ASP A 1021 0.95 40.99 40.00
C ASP A 1021 0.00 39.79 40.10
N ILE A 1022 0.52 38.58 39.91
CA ILE A 1022 -0.18 37.32 40.16
C ILE A 1022 -0.57 37.22 41.64
N TYR A 1023 0.36 37.47 42.56
CA TYR A 1023 0.05 37.43 44.00
C TYR A 1023 -1.08 38.43 44.33
N ASP A 1024 -1.05 39.64 43.79
CA ASP A 1024 -2.08 40.65 44.03
C ASP A 1024 -3.42 40.29 43.36
N ALA A 1025 -3.39 39.82 42.11
CA ALA A 1025 -4.58 39.40 41.38
C ALA A 1025 -5.27 38.22 42.06
N CYS A 1026 -4.50 37.29 42.64
CA CYS A 1026 -5.01 36.11 43.35
C CYS A 1026 -5.28 36.34 44.85
N SER A 1027 -4.77 37.44 45.44
CA SER A 1027 -5.06 37.83 46.83
C SER A 1027 -6.24 38.79 46.98
N LYS A 1028 -6.77 39.33 45.87
CA LYS A 1028 -8.03 40.09 45.78
C LYS A 1028 -9.22 39.13 45.66
#